data_AF-A0A8C2VQ56-F1
#
_entry.id   AF-A0A8C2VQ56-F1
#
_cell.length_a   1.000
_cell.length_b   1.000
_cell.length_c   1.000
_cell.angle_alpha   90.00
_cell.angle_beta   90.00
_cell.angle_gamma   90.00
#
_symmetry.space_group_name_H-M   'P 1'
#
loop_
_entity.id
_entity.type
_entity.pdbx_description
1 polymer ?
#
loop_
_entity_poly.entity_id
_entity_poly.type
_entity_poly.pdbx_seq_one_letter_code
_entity_poly.pdbx_strand_id
1 'polypeptide(L)'
;MPCSLNFSFLLPQAGVGQRPLNLTFHFLDCSGHRSCRDSTEQCPGLEDSSQALPLASTPAAGSNMENWRSLVSTVPAQKLDEFIQQQLRPYESCEKQIGETVGAICTILLGDSVPLVQDVAVGGCYGRKTILRGDSHGTLVLFLHGLKQFRDWAKPQQDILHKIMDQLEDTRRRQRLPHQWETSRTSSGVSITVSTRWQKVIFEVLVAFDTLGVSENPTPWLYRELIRSMDETNAPAGKFAVCFTKLQKKFFDKYPPKVKDLILLMKRWCQQCHRKWPPSEPLPTYAVELLAVYAWEQGCGAEDFDIAEGVRAILGLILQWQQLCVYWTVNYSLEDETVRNRLLHKLCSQRPVILDPVDLTHNVSGCLPQAHLQVEARSWLTSLSSTPAWNVLAAPLFMTPGHLLDKFIKDFLQPNKDFLEQIRKAVDIICSFLKENCFRHSITKVQSTVKGGSSAKGTALKTGSDADIVVFLNSLNSFPSQRTYRSEVIQEIRKQLEACQQQREFEVKFEISKWTAPRVLSFSLKSKDLSESVDFDVLPAYNALGQGKCTLRAYAELINLYESSDIAGGEFSTCFTELQRDFIISRPTKLKDLIRLVKHWYKQCERKMKPKGSLPPKYALELLTIYAWEQGSGMNDFNTAEGFRTVLELVTKYQQLCIYWTVNYNFEDETTRKFLLTQIQRTRPVILDPAEPTGDVGGGDRWCWHLLAKEAKEWFSSLCFRDGRGSPIQPWKVPTIQAPGSCGARIHPVVREMLSDRSHFLGWQC
;
A
#
# COMPACT_ATOMS: atom_id res chain seq x y z
N MET A 1 48.58 8.77 -24.90
CA MET A 1 49.24 8.38 -23.64
C MET A 1 48.60 9.16 -22.51
N PRO A 2 47.99 8.49 -21.52
CA PRO A 2 47.25 9.12 -20.44
C PRO A 2 48.12 9.32 -19.19
N CYS A 3 47.96 10.46 -18.52
CA CYS A 3 48.50 10.66 -17.17
C CYS A 3 47.54 10.05 -16.14
N SER A 4 48.03 8.97 -15.53
CA SER A 4 47.50 8.29 -14.35
C SER A 4 47.55 9.17 -13.10
N LEU A 5 46.45 9.24 -12.36
CA LEU A 5 46.46 9.61 -10.94
C LEU A 5 45.77 8.49 -10.15
N ASN A 6 46.63 7.67 -9.52
CA ASN A 6 46.28 6.65 -8.55
C ASN A 6 45.80 7.30 -7.26
N PHE A 7 44.65 6.87 -6.74
CA PHE A 7 44.30 7.06 -5.32
C PHE A 7 44.36 5.70 -4.62
N SER A 8 45.43 5.53 -3.85
CA SER A 8 45.66 4.43 -2.93
C SER A 8 44.81 4.63 -1.67
N PHE A 9 43.86 3.72 -1.44
CA PHE A 9 43.16 3.61 -0.15
C PHE A 9 44.03 2.82 0.83
N LEU A 10 44.47 3.51 1.89
CA LEU A 10 45.08 2.90 3.08
C LEU A 10 43.98 2.20 3.91
N LEU A 11 44.04 0.87 3.93
CA LEU A 11 43.34 0.02 4.90
C LEU A 11 44.14 -0.01 6.22
N PRO A 12 43.51 0.10 7.40
CA PRO A 12 44.12 -0.32 8.65
C PRO A 12 43.99 -1.84 8.82
N GLN A 13 45.11 -2.50 9.09
CA GLN A 13 45.21 -3.93 9.36
C GLN A 13 44.54 -4.33 10.68
N ALA A 14 44.10 -5.60 10.68
CA ALA A 14 43.51 -6.32 11.80
C ALA A 14 44.47 -6.55 12.97
N GLY A 15 43.94 -6.45 14.19
CA GLY A 15 44.52 -6.99 15.41
C GLY A 15 43.61 -8.08 15.99
N VAL A 16 44.16 -9.28 16.13
CA VAL A 16 43.53 -10.51 16.66
C VAL A 16 43.51 -10.49 18.19
N GLY A 17 42.42 -10.96 18.82
CA GLY A 17 42.34 -11.12 20.28
C GLY A 17 41.06 -11.83 20.78
N GLN A 18 41.07 -13.16 20.69
CA GLN A 18 40.27 -14.21 21.37
C GLN A 18 39.20 -13.85 22.44
N ARG A 19 38.00 -14.45 22.32
CA ARG A 19 37.49 -15.61 23.13
C ARG A 19 35.99 -15.88 22.85
N PRO A 20 35.55 -17.14 22.66
CA PRO A 20 34.13 -17.49 22.57
C PRO A 20 33.57 -17.86 23.95
N LEU A 21 32.48 -17.22 24.37
CA LEU A 21 31.67 -17.64 25.52
C LEU A 21 30.64 -18.67 25.04
N ASN A 22 30.90 -19.95 25.34
CA ASN A 22 29.90 -21.01 25.38
C ASN A 22 29.01 -20.78 26.61
N LEU A 23 27.69 -20.64 26.41
CA LEU A 23 26.71 -20.73 27.49
C LEU A 23 25.80 -21.93 27.22
N THR A 24 26.16 -23.02 27.88
CA THR A 24 25.37 -24.24 28.07
C THR A 24 24.35 -23.96 29.18
N PHE A 25 23.05 -24.06 28.91
CA PHE A 25 22.02 -23.97 29.94
C PHE A 25 21.82 -25.34 30.60
N HIS A 26 22.15 -25.43 31.88
CA HIS A 26 21.80 -26.54 32.76
C HIS A 26 20.30 -26.47 33.12
N PHE A 27 19.60 -27.58 32.87
CA PHE A 27 18.30 -27.88 33.47
C PHE A 27 18.49 -28.17 34.96
N LEU A 28 17.69 -27.52 35.82
CA LEU A 28 17.50 -27.90 37.20
C LEU A 28 16.00 -28.14 37.42
N ASP A 29 15.69 -29.42 37.57
CA ASP A 29 14.44 -29.97 38.11
C ASP A 29 14.23 -29.49 39.55
N CYS A 30 12.99 -29.13 39.89
CA CYS A 30 12.46 -29.21 41.25
C CYS A 30 10.98 -29.61 41.18
N SER A 31 10.76 -30.91 41.37
CA SER A 31 9.48 -31.58 41.60
C SER A 31 8.98 -31.39 43.04
N GLY A 32 7.68 -31.20 43.23
CA GLY A 32 7.01 -31.26 44.54
C GLY A 32 5.49 -31.43 44.43
N HIS A 33 5.03 -32.66 44.69
CA HIS A 33 3.67 -33.23 44.70
C HIS A 33 2.55 -32.40 45.40
N ARG A 34 1.36 -32.25 44.79
CA ARG A 34 0.09 -33.06 44.85
C ARG A 34 -0.66 -33.14 46.20
N SER A 35 -1.97 -32.85 46.15
CA SER A 35 -3.15 -33.59 46.70
C SER A 35 -4.18 -32.63 47.36
N CYS A 36 -5.31 -32.31 46.72
CA CYS A 36 -6.64 -32.97 46.71
C CYS A 36 -7.59 -32.65 47.90
N ARG A 37 -8.75 -32.08 47.52
CA ARG A 37 -10.16 -32.42 47.86
C ARG A 37 -10.89 -31.93 49.13
N ASP A 38 -12.13 -31.54 48.82
CA ASP A 38 -13.42 -31.64 49.54
C ASP A 38 -13.87 -30.60 50.60
N SER A 39 -14.76 -29.73 50.11
CA SER A 39 -16.08 -29.31 50.62
C SER A 39 -16.52 -29.62 52.06
N THR A 40 -17.07 -28.60 52.73
CA THR A 40 -18.31 -28.66 53.55
C THR A 40 -18.95 -27.28 53.73
N GLU A 41 -20.28 -27.25 53.62
CA GLU A 41 -21.20 -26.13 53.85
C GLU A 41 -21.35 -25.75 55.34
N GLN A 42 -21.78 -24.52 55.65
CA GLN A 42 -23.06 -24.21 56.37
C GLN A 42 -23.11 -22.76 56.91
N CYS A 43 -24.21 -22.06 56.58
CA CYS A 43 -24.74 -20.86 57.27
C CYS A 43 -25.56 -21.26 58.52
N PRO A 44 -25.88 -20.34 59.46
CA PRO A 44 -27.10 -19.48 59.41
C PRO A 44 -26.85 -18.04 59.97
N GLY A 45 -27.68 -17.00 59.97
CA GLY A 45 -29.11 -16.73 59.71
C GLY A 45 -29.64 -15.69 60.76
N LEU A 46 -30.56 -14.79 60.37
CA LEU A 46 -31.44 -13.84 61.14
C LEU A 46 -30.95 -12.36 61.30
N GLU A 47 -31.57 -11.35 60.64
CA GLU A 47 -32.82 -10.57 60.96
C GLU A 47 -32.61 -9.59 62.15
N ASP A 48 -33.00 -8.29 62.19
CA ASP A 48 -34.08 -7.54 61.53
C ASP A 48 -33.96 -5.99 61.69
N SER A 49 -34.66 -5.26 60.80
CA SER A 49 -35.38 -3.96 60.88
C SER A 49 -34.87 -2.66 61.60
N SER A 50 -34.88 -1.53 60.86
CA SER A 50 -35.75 -0.34 61.12
C SER A 50 -35.50 0.85 60.17
N GLN A 51 -36.60 1.50 59.76
CA GLN A 51 -36.72 2.62 58.80
C GLN A 51 -36.58 4.00 59.46
N ALA A 52 -36.05 4.99 58.72
CA ALA A 52 -36.51 6.40 58.78
C ALA A 52 -36.04 7.21 57.54
N LEU A 53 -36.99 7.83 56.83
CA LEU A 53 -36.85 9.02 55.97
C LEU A 53 -37.30 10.26 56.81
N PRO A 54 -37.05 11.55 56.47
CA PRO A 54 -36.91 12.13 55.12
C PRO A 54 -35.95 13.36 54.98
N LEU A 55 -36.00 13.98 53.78
CA LEU A 55 -35.77 15.40 53.41
C LEU A 55 -34.58 15.72 52.49
N ALA A 56 -34.96 16.26 51.34
CA ALA A 56 -34.14 16.76 50.27
C ALA A 56 -33.30 17.97 50.67
N SER A 57 -32.04 17.99 50.24
CA SER A 57 -31.23 19.19 50.09
C SER A 57 -30.46 19.14 48.77
N THR A 58 -30.48 20.26 48.07
CA THR A 58 -29.94 20.55 46.74
C THR A 58 -28.44 20.21 46.66
N PRO A 59 -27.93 19.61 45.57
CA PRO A 59 -26.52 19.27 45.48
C PRO A 59 -25.70 20.54 45.19
N ALA A 60 -24.78 20.85 46.10
CA ALA A 60 -23.69 21.77 45.86
C ALA A 60 -22.78 21.24 44.74
N ALA A 61 -22.37 22.15 43.87
CA ALA A 61 -21.47 21.90 42.76
C ALA A 61 -20.13 21.35 43.24
N GLY A 62 -19.76 20.16 42.77
CA GLY A 62 -18.41 19.62 42.95
C GLY A 62 -18.38 18.10 43.12
N SER A 63 -18.49 17.37 42.02
CA SER A 63 -17.89 16.02 41.82
C SER A 63 -18.55 15.35 40.62
N ASN A 64 -18.02 15.60 39.42
CA ASN A 64 -18.27 14.73 38.27
C ASN A 64 -17.14 14.90 37.23
N MET A 65 -15.90 14.77 37.69
CA MET A 65 -14.70 14.90 36.84
C MET A 65 -13.71 13.74 37.03
N GLU A 66 -14.20 12.53 37.31
CA GLU A 66 -13.38 11.33 37.50
C GLU A 66 -13.85 10.12 36.68
N ASN A 67 -13.80 10.20 35.34
CA ASN A 67 -13.92 8.99 34.51
C ASN A 67 -12.99 8.93 33.28
N TRP A 68 -11.84 9.59 33.33
CA TRP A 68 -10.83 9.61 32.25
C TRP A 68 -9.84 8.41 32.26
N ARG A 69 -10.15 7.33 33.00
CA ARG A 69 -9.17 6.30 33.39
C ARG A 69 -9.21 4.99 32.59
N SER A 70 -10.10 4.79 31.63
CA SER A 70 -10.09 3.55 30.86
C SER A 70 -8.82 3.43 30.00
N LEU A 71 -8.14 2.28 30.14
CA LEU A 71 -6.98 1.94 29.33
C LEU A 71 -7.48 1.66 27.90
N VAL A 72 -6.84 2.24 26.88
CA VAL A 72 -7.28 2.06 25.50
C VAL A 72 -7.30 0.57 25.12
N SER A 73 -6.35 -0.20 25.63
CA SER A 73 -6.23 -1.64 25.34
C SER A 73 -7.30 -2.52 25.99
N THR A 74 -8.12 -1.99 26.90
CA THR A 74 -9.26 -2.70 27.51
C THR A 74 -10.58 -2.44 26.78
N VAL A 75 -10.61 -1.51 25.83
CA VAL A 75 -11.82 -1.20 25.06
C VAL A 75 -12.06 -2.32 24.05
N PRO A 76 -13.27 -2.93 24.01
CA PRO A 76 -13.61 -3.93 22.99
C PRO A 76 -13.46 -3.36 21.57
N ALA A 77 -13.02 -4.20 20.64
CA ALA A 77 -12.77 -3.79 19.24
C ALA A 77 -13.95 -3.05 18.61
N GLN A 78 -15.18 -3.51 18.86
CA GLN A 78 -16.42 -2.94 18.30
C GLN A 78 -16.77 -1.55 18.85
N LYS A 79 -16.18 -1.15 19.98
CA LYS A 79 -16.44 0.13 20.65
C LYS A 79 -15.31 1.15 20.46
N LEU A 80 -14.30 0.82 19.66
CA LEU A 80 -13.16 1.72 19.45
C LEU A 80 -13.57 3.03 18.78
N ASP A 81 -14.43 2.99 17.76
CA ASP A 81 -14.95 4.19 17.10
C ASP A 81 -15.72 5.09 18.09
N GLU A 82 -16.65 4.52 18.87
CA GLU A 82 -17.40 5.23 19.90
C GLU A 82 -16.46 5.85 20.95
N PHE A 83 -15.46 5.09 21.40
CA PHE A 83 -14.48 5.56 22.37
C PHE A 83 -13.66 6.73 21.82
N ILE A 84 -13.24 6.71 20.56
CA ILE A 84 -12.51 7.81 19.94
C ILE A 84 -13.36 9.08 19.94
N GLN A 85 -14.61 9.00 19.45
CA GLN A 85 -15.51 10.16 19.40
C GLN A 85 -15.84 10.68 20.80
N GLN A 86 -16.05 9.79 21.77
CA GLN A 86 -16.47 10.17 23.12
C GLN A 86 -15.34 10.62 24.03
N GLN A 87 -14.08 10.18 23.81
CA GLN A 87 -13.00 10.38 24.77
C GLN A 87 -11.74 11.04 24.18
N LEU A 88 -11.44 10.83 22.89
CA LEU A 88 -10.17 11.27 22.30
C LEU A 88 -10.32 12.50 21.42
N ARG A 89 -11.39 12.58 20.64
CA ARG A 89 -11.63 13.69 19.72
C ARG A 89 -12.02 14.96 20.50
N PRO A 90 -11.43 16.12 20.22
CA PRO A 90 -11.91 17.39 20.76
C PRO A 90 -13.36 17.66 20.35
N TYR A 91 -14.08 18.48 21.12
CA TYR A 91 -15.42 18.91 20.73
C TYR A 91 -15.34 19.88 19.55
N GLU A 92 -16.20 19.68 18.54
CA GLU A 92 -16.24 20.50 17.32
C GLU A 92 -16.37 22.01 17.63
N SER A 93 -17.19 22.36 18.62
CA SER A 93 -17.33 23.75 19.09
C SER A 93 -16.03 24.35 19.62
N CYS A 94 -15.22 23.54 20.33
CA CYS A 94 -13.91 23.95 20.83
C CYS A 94 -12.92 24.07 19.67
N GLU A 95 -12.91 23.13 18.72
CA GLU A 95 -12.02 23.20 17.55
C GLU A 95 -12.29 24.45 16.71
N LYS A 96 -13.57 24.78 16.47
CA LYS A 96 -13.98 25.99 15.75
C LYS A 96 -13.51 27.26 16.46
N GLN A 97 -13.75 27.37 17.77
CA GLN A 97 -13.34 28.54 18.56
C GLN A 97 -11.81 28.72 18.59
N ILE A 98 -11.06 27.62 18.74
CA ILE A 98 -9.60 27.66 18.67
C ILE A 98 -9.14 28.04 17.26
N GLY A 99 -9.78 27.50 16.22
CA GLY A 99 -9.49 27.84 14.82
C GLY A 99 -9.69 29.33 14.52
N GLU A 100 -10.78 29.92 14.97
CA GLU A 100 -11.05 31.37 14.85
C GLU A 100 -10.00 32.19 15.59
N THR A 101 -9.65 31.77 16.81
CA THR A 101 -8.63 32.43 17.64
C THR A 101 -7.25 32.37 16.99
N VAL A 102 -6.83 31.19 16.53
CA VAL A 102 -5.55 30.98 15.84
C VAL A 102 -5.52 31.75 14.53
N GLY A 103 -6.63 31.79 13.79
CA GLY A 103 -6.78 32.61 12.58
C GLY A 103 -6.56 34.10 12.88
N ALA A 104 -7.17 34.63 13.94
CA ALA A 104 -6.97 36.01 14.36
C ALA A 104 -5.51 36.28 14.76
N ILE A 105 -4.87 35.36 15.51
CA ILE A 105 -3.45 35.45 15.87
C ILE A 105 -2.57 35.50 14.63
N CYS A 106 -2.80 34.61 13.66
CA CYS A 106 -2.04 34.60 12.40
C CYS A 106 -2.22 35.91 11.61
N THR A 107 -3.43 36.47 11.54
CA THR A 107 -3.68 37.77 10.88
C THR A 107 -2.92 38.91 11.55
N ILE A 108 -2.84 38.92 12.89
CA ILE A 108 -2.07 39.93 13.63
C ILE A 108 -0.57 39.79 13.34
N LEU A 109 -0.08 38.56 13.33
CA LEU A 109 1.33 38.25 13.06
C LEU A 109 1.75 38.59 11.62
N LEU A 110 0.81 38.53 10.66
CA LEU A 110 1.01 38.91 9.25
C LEU A 110 0.87 40.42 8.99
N GLY A 111 0.46 41.21 9.99
CA GLY A 111 0.35 42.67 9.85
C GLY A 111 1.72 43.35 9.68
N ASP A 112 1.70 44.67 9.46
CA ASP A 112 2.90 45.52 9.32
C ASP A 112 3.69 45.61 10.64
N SER A 113 4.41 44.53 10.94
CA SER A 113 5.21 44.33 12.14
C SER A 113 6.69 44.34 11.79
N VAL A 114 7.52 44.80 12.74
CA VAL A 114 8.98 44.70 12.65
C VAL A 114 9.44 43.62 13.63
N PRO A 115 10.09 42.54 13.15
CA PRO A 115 10.51 42.29 11.77
C PRO A 115 9.39 41.80 10.85
N LEU A 116 9.52 42.10 9.56
CA LEU A 116 8.53 41.75 8.53
C LEU A 116 8.36 40.23 8.40
N VAL A 117 7.18 39.74 8.79
CA VAL A 117 6.74 38.36 8.62
C VAL A 117 6.17 38.20 7.23
N GLN A 118 6.78 37.35 6.42
CA GLN A 118 6.33 37.03 5.06
C GLN A 118 5.11 36.11 5.07
N ASP A 119 5.13 35.09 5.93
CA ASP A 119 4.04 34.13 6.06
C ASP A 119 4.06 33.45 7.44
N VAL A 120 2.93 32.83 7.82
CA VAL A 120 2.78 32.08 9.08
C VAL A 120 2.23 30.69 8.78
N ALA A 121 2.97 29.65 9.16
CA ALA A 121 2.48 28.27 9.10
C ALA A 121 2.12 27.73 10.48
N VAL A 122 0.98 27.04 10.53
CA VAL A 122 0.55 26.30 11.72
C VAL A 122 1.02 24.85 11.59
N GLY A 123 1.88 24.42 12.52
CA GLY A 123 2.49 23.10 12.60
C GLY A 123 2.16 22.34 13.87
N GLY A 124 2.98 21.35 14.20
CA GLY A 124 2.75 20.47 15.35
C GLY A 124 1.52 19.56 15.17
N CYS A 125 1.04 18.94 16.24
CA CYS A 125 -0.15 18.07 16.12
C CYS A 125 -1.42 18.85 15.78
N TYR A 126 -1.50 20.15 16.13
CA TYR A 126 -2.58 21.02 15.67
C TYR A 126 -2.56 21.20 14.14
N GLY A 127 -1.42 21.60 13.56
CA GLY A 127 -1.28 21.75 12.11
C GLY A 127 -1.55 20.47 11.33
N ARG A 128 -1.22 19.31 11.90
CA ARG A 128 -1.48 17.99 11.30
C ARG A 128 -2.90 17.46 11.53
N LYS A 129 -3.74 18.18 12.31
CA LYS A 129 -5.10 17.79 12.74
C LYS A 129 -5.12 16.46 13.48
N THR A 130 -4.24 16.29 14.45
CA THR A 130 -4.06 15.08 15.26
C THR A 130 -4.04 15.39 16.76
N ILE A 131 -4.74 16.43 17.20
CA ILE A 131 -4.80 16.85 18.60
C ILE A 131 -5.71 15.95 19.43
N LEU A 132 -5.32 15.68 20.67
CA LEU A 132 -6.12 14.93 21.64
C LEU A 132 -6.97 15.90 22.46
N ARG A 133 -8.14 15.40 22.90
CA ARG A 133 -8.98 16.12 23.85
C ARG A 133 -8.21 16.47 25.12
N GLY A 134 -8.41 17.70 25.60
CA GLY A 134 -7.75 18.23 26.80
C GLY A 134 -6.54 19.07 26.43
N ASP A 135 -5.36 18.69 26.93
CA ASP A 135 -4.11 19.41 26.67
C ASP A 135 -3.42 18.91 25.40
N SER A 136 -3.12 19.83 24.50
CA SER A 136 -2.46 19.55 23.23
C SER A 136 -1.38 20.58 22.89
N HIS A 137 -0.51 20.21 21.95
CA HIS A 137 0.57 21.06 21.49
C HIS A 137 0.37 21.50 20.03
N GLY A 138 0.88 22.67 19.68
CA GLY A 138 0.94 23.18 18.34
C GLY A 138 2.24 23.92 18.13
N THR A 139 2.48 24.32 16.88
CA THR A 139 3.61 25.19 16.55
C THR A 139 3.11 26.28 15.63
N LEU A 140 3.55 27.51 15.85
CA LEU A 140 3.38 28.64 14.93
C LEU A 140 4.76 28.99 14.39
N VAL A 141 4.92 28.86 13.08
CA VAL A 141 6.18 29.11 12.39
C VAL A 141 6.07 30.40 11.61
N LEU A 142 6.85 31.38 12.01
CA LEU A 142 6.93 32.69 11.37
C LEU A 142 8.05 32.67 10.33
N PHE A 143 7.70 32.87 9.07
CA PHE A 143 8.67 33.00 7.99
C PHE A 143 9.08 34.46 7.85
N LEU A 144 10.34 34.77 8.16
CA LEU A 144 10.82 36.15 8.16
C LEU A 144 11.47 36.49 6.82
N HIS A 145 11.17 37.67 6.27
CA HIS A 145 11.78 38.14 5.01
C HIS A 145 13.32 38.23 5.08
N GLY A 146 13.87 38.38 6.29
CA GLY A 146 15.32 38.46 6.53
C GLY A 146 16.05 37.12 6.48
N LEU A 147 15.35 35.99 6.51
CA LEU A 147 15.95 34.65 6.44
C LEU A 147 15.85 34.15 5.00
N LYS A 148 16.99 33.88 4.36
CA LYS A 148 17.07 33.51 2.93
C LYS A 148 17.63 32.10 2.69
N GLN A 149 18.26 31.51 3.69
CA GLN A 149 18.83 30.15 3.62
C GLN A 149 18.70 29.45 4.98
N PHE A 150 18.77 28.11 4.97
CA PHE A 150 18.66 27.28 6.19
C PHE A 150 19.57 27.73 7.33
N ARG A 151 20.77 28.24 7.00
CA ARG A 151 21.80 28.62 7.97
C ARG A 151 21.56 29.93 8.68
N ASP A 152 20.69 30.78 8.13
CA ASP A 152 20.43 32.09 8.73
C ASP A 152 19.78 31.98 10.11
N TRP A 153 19.24 30.79 10.44
CA TRP A 153 18.71 30.44 11.75
C TRP A 153 19.80 30.29 12.85
N ALA A 154 21.10 30.35 12.54
CA ALA A 154 22.16 30.26 13.55
C ALA A 154 22.32 31.51 14.45
N LYS A 155 21.60 32.61 14.17
CA LYS A 155 21.62 33.85 14.99
C LYS A 155 20.61 33.80 16.15
N PRO A 156 20.84 34.51 17.27
CA PRO A 156 19.87 34.58 18.37
C PRO A 156 18.52 35.13 17.89
N GLN A 157 17.49 34.29 17.90
CA GLN A 157 16.13 34.65 17.47
C GLN A 157 15.24 35.11 18.64
N GLN A 158 15.75 35.03 19.87
CA GLN A 158 14.96 35.33 21.07
C GLN A 158 14.53 36.79 21.11
N ASP A 159 15.41 37.75 20.78
CA ASP A 159 15.06 39.17 20.79
C ASP A 159 13.98 39.51 19.75
N ILE A 160 14.00 38.82 18.61
CA ILE A 160 12.98 38.95 17.56
C ILE A 160 11.63 38.42 18.07
N LEU A 161 11.63 37.21 18.63
CA LEU A 161 10.42 36.60 19.17
C LEU A 161 9.81 37.43 20.30
N HIS A 162 10.64 37.98 21.20
CA HIS A 162 10.15 38.87 22.27
C HIS A 162 9.48 40.13 21.72
N LYS A 163 10.06 40.79 20.71
CA LYS A 163 9.47 41.98 20.06
C LYS A 163 8.14 41.68 19.38
N ILE A 164 8.06 40.57 18.65
CA ILE A 164 6.81 40.13 17.99
C ILE A 164 5.72 39.91 19.05
N MET A 165 6.10 39.40 20.21
CA MET A 165 5.17 39.08 21.29
C MET A 165 4.69 40.31 22.04
N ASP A 166 5.57 41.30 22.25
CA ASP A 166 5.18 42.63 22.75
C ASP A 166 4.13 43.27 21.82
N GLN A 167 4.33 43.18 20.50
CA GLN A 167 3.39 43.71 19.50
C GLN A 167 2.06 42.96 19.50
N LEU A 168 2.09 41.64 19.65
CA LEU A 168 0.88 40.82 19.73
C LEU A 168 0.05 41.19 20.97
N GLU A 169 0.71 41.39 22.12
CA GLU A 169 0.06 41.79 23.37
C GLU A 169 -0.52 43.21 23.29
N ASP A 170 0.21 44.16 22.70
CA ASP A 170 -0.25 45.53 22.51
C ASP A 170 -1.46 45.59 21.56
N THR A 171 -1.40 44.88 20.43
CA THR A 171 -2.51 44.78 19.48
C THR A 171 -3.76 44.18 20.13
N ARG A 172 -3.58 43.14 20.95
CA ARG A 172 -4.67 42.53 21.72
C ARG A 172 -5.32 43.53 22.67
N ARG A 173 -4.54 44.35 23.38
CA ARG A 173 -5.07 45.39 24.28
C ARG A 173 -5.83 46.47 23.52
N ARG A 174 -5.32 46.91 22.37
CA ARG A 174 -5.93 47.95 21.52
C ARG A 174 -7.23 47.50 20.86
N GLN A 175 -7.29 46.28 20.35
CA GLN A 175 -8.41 45.78 19.56
C GLN A 175 -9.54 45.13 20.39
N ARG A 176 -9.39 45.01 21.73
CA ARG A 176 -10.37 44.38 22.64
C ARG A 176 -10.93 43.06 22.08
N LEU A 177 -10.04 42.21 21.59
CA LEU A 177 -10.43 40.98 20.90
C LEU A 177 -11.20 40.05 21.85
N PRO A 178 -12.31 39.44 21.40
CA PRO A 178 -13.17 38.60 22.25
C PRO A 178 -12.54 37.24 22.60
N HIS A 179 -11.41 36.90 21.99
CA HIS A 179 -10.78 35.59 22.09
C HIS A 179 -9.83 35.52 23.31
N GLN A 180 -9.94 34.46 24.11
CA GLN A 180 -9.09 34.22 25.28
C GLN A 180 -7.84 33.42 24.87
N TRP A 181 -6.68 34.08 24.89
CA TRP A 181 -5.38 33.42 24.80
C TRP A 181 -4.39 34.03 25.81
N GLU A 182 -3.30 33.33 26.08
CA GLU A 182 -2.25 33.75 27.01
C GLU A 182 -0.89 33.61 26.33
N THR A 183 0.01 34.53 26.63
CA THR A 183 1.37 34.56 26.11
C THR A 183 2.32 34.24 27.26
N SER A 184 3.29 33.36 27.03
CA SER A 184 4.28 33.01 28.06
C SER A 184 5.69 32.96 27.48
N ARG A 185 6.64 33.52 28.23
CA ARG A 185 8.06 33.57 27.88
C ARG A 185 8.79 32.50 28.69
N THR A 186 9.52 31.63 28.02
CA THR A 186 10.36 30.60 28.66
C THR A 186 11.83 30.83 28.33
N SER A 187 12.73 30.18 29.06
CA SER A 187 14.17 30.22 28.79
C SER A 187 14.55 29.67 27.40
N SER A 188 13.67 28.88 26.78
CA SER A 188 13.87 28.25 25.48
C SER A 188 13.15 28.94 24.32
N GLY A 189 12.20 29.86 24.56
CA GLY A 189 11.44 30.51 23.50
C GLY A 189 10.16 31.20 23.98
N VAL A 190 9.20 31.37 23.07
CA VAL A 190 7.90 31.97 23.38
C VAL A 190 6.77 31.02 23.01
N SER A 191 5.72 30.98 23.82
CA SER A 191 4.52 30.20 23.52
C SER A 191 3.22 30.98 23.70
N ILE A 192 2.22 30.61 22.91
CA ILE A 192 0.87 31.14 22.95
C ILE A 192 -0.08 30.00 23.34
N THR A 193 -0.78 30.16 24.46
CA THR A 193 -1.78 29.22 24.93
C THR A 193 -3.17 29.70 24.51
N VAL A 194 -3.91 28.88 23.79
CA VAL A 194 -5.31 29.11 23.47
C VAL A 194 -6.14 28.07 24.22
N SER A 195 -7.10 28.52 25.02
CA SER A 195 -7.91 27.64 25.86
C SER A 195 -9.40 27.92 25.71
N THR A 196 -10.18 26.84 25.69
CA THR A 196 -11.63 26.83 25.83
C THR A 196 -12.00 26.08 27.11
N ARG A 197 -13.30 25.92 27.38
CA ARG A 197 -13.79 25.18 28.55
C ARG A 197 -13.27 23.73 28.63
N TRP A 198 -13.00 23.09 27.49
CA TRP A 198 -12.67 21.66 27.41
C TRP A 198 -11.42 21.32 26.60
N GLN A 199 -10.73 22.33 26.07
CA GLN A 199 -9.56 22.12 25.23
C GLN A 199 -8.54 23.23 25.47
N LYS A 200 -7.27 22.85 25.63
CA LYS A 200 -6.14 23.76 25.73
C LYS A 200 -5.09 23.37 24.69
N VAL A 201 -4.61 24.34 23.92
CA VAL A 201 -3.55 24.14 22.93
C VAL A 201 -2.43 25.14 23.20
N ILE A 202 -1.23 24.62 23.42
CA ILE A 202 -0.03 25.42 23.63
C ILE A 202 0.75 25.44 22.32
N PHE A 203 0.85 26.61 21.70
CA PHE A 203 1.59 26.86 20.47
C PHE A 203 2.99 27.37 20.80
N GLU A 204 4.01 26.60 20.46
CA GLU A 204 5.39 27.10 20.44
C GLU A 204 5.60 28.00 19.23
N VAL A 205 6.13 29.21 19.43
CA VAL A 205 6.38 30.16 18.35
C VAL A 205 7.83 30.04 17.90
N LEU A 206 8.03 29.63 16.65
CA LEU A 206 9.33 29.43 16.02
C LEU A 206 9.47 30.35 14.81
N VAL A 207 10.71 30.65 14.44
CA VAL A 207 11.03 31.38 13.21
C VAL A 207 11.78 30.47 12.25
N ALA A 208 11.53 30.62 10.95
CA ALA A 208 12.13 29.77 9.93
C ALA A 208 12.34 30.50 8.61
N PHE A 209 13.19 29.91 7.77
CA PHE A 209 13.27 30.23 6.35
C PHE A 209 12.11 29.56 5.60
N ASP A 210 11.46 30.27 4.69
CA ASP A 210 10.40 29.70 3.85
C ASP A 210 10.99 28.90 2.70
N THR A 211 10.90 27.57 2.81
CA THR A 211 11.46 26.63 1.82
C THR A 211 10.68 26.58 0.52
N LEU A 212 9.41 27.00 0.54
CA LEU A 212 8.52 26.94 -0.61
C LEU A 212 8.38 28.30 -1.29
N GLY A 213 8.41 29.39 -0.51
CA GLY A 213 8.15 30.73 -1.03
C GLY A 213 6.81 30.78 -1.77
N VAL A 214 6.85 31.13 -3.06
CA VAL A 214 5.66 31.16 -3.96
C VAL A 214 5.36 29.80 -4.58
N SER A 215 6.28 28.83 -4.50
CA SER A 215 6.10 27.52 -5.12
C SER A 215 5.23 26.59 -4.27
N GLU A 216 4.30 25.87 -4.90
CA GLU A 216 3.45 24.91 -4.19
C GLU A 216 4.13 23.57 -3.89
N ASN A 217 5.23 23.24 -4.58
CA ASN A 217 5.91 21.95 -4.50
C ASN A 217 7.43 22.14 -4.37
N PRO A 218 8.11 21.28 -3.59
CA PRO A 218 9.54 21.40 -3.40
C PRO A 218 10.31 21.07 -4.69
N THR A 219 11.42 21.77 -4.91
CA THR A 219 12.32 21.52 -6.05
C THR A 219 13.46 20.60 -5.64
N PRO A 220 14.10 19.87 -6.58
CA PRO A 220 15.31 19.11 -6.27
C PRO A 220 16.44 19.99 -5.72
N TRP A 221 16.52 21.25 -6.17
CA TRP A 221 17.49 22.24 -5.67
C TRP A 221 17.33 22.50 -4.16
N LEU A 222 16.09 22.60 -3.67
CA LEU A 222 15.82 22.80 -2.23
C LEU A 222 16.46 21.70 -1.38
N TYR A 223 16.35 20.44 -1.80
CA TYR A 223 16.93 19.32 -1.06
C TYR A 223 18.44 19.25 -1.17
N ARG A 224 19.02 19.64 -2.32
CA ARG A 224 20.48 19.81 -2.43
C ARG A 224 20.97 20.86 -1.44
N GLU A 225 20.27 21.97 -1.34
CA GLU A 225 20.61 23.06 -0.43
C GLU A 225 20.45 22.67 1.04
N LEU A 226 19.40 21.91 1.37
CA LEU A 226 19.24 21.30 2.70
C LEU A 226 20.44 20.41 3.05
N ILE A 227 20.80 19.48 2.16
CA ILE A 227 21.90 18.54 2.36
C ILE A 227 23.21 19.32 2.54
N ARG A 228 23.50 20.26 1.63
CA ARG A 228 24.68 21.13 1.68
C ARG A 228 24.74 21.90 3.00
N SER A 229 23.63 22.48 3.44
CA SER A 229 23.54 23.22 4.69
C SER A 229 23.73 22.35 5.92
N MET A 230 23.25 21.11 5.92
CA MET A 230 23.55 20.18 7.01
C MET A 230 25.03 19.81 7.07
N ASP A 231 25.62 19.44 5.94
CA ASP A 231 27.00 18.98 5.86
C ASP A 231 27.98 20.09 6.29
N GLU A 232 27.79 21.31 5.79
CA GLU A 232 28.69 22.42 6.12
C GLU A 232 28.55 22.91 7.57
N THR A 233 27.39 22.70 8.22
CA THR A 233 27.17 23.14 9.61
C THR A 233 27.29 22.04 10.65
N ASN A 234 27.55 20.78 10.23
CA ASN A 234 27.46 19.60 11.08
C ASN A 234 26.17 19.56 11.91
N ALA A 235 25.06 19.99 11.31
CA ALA A 235 23.77 20.04 11.97
C ALA A 235 23.28 18.63 12.37
N PRO A 236 22.67 18.46 13.55
CA PRO A 236 21.97 17.22 13.86
C PRO A 236 20.80 16.99 12.88
N ALA A 237 20.48 15.71 12.67
CA ALA A 237 19.38 15.30 11.81
C ALA A 237 18.08 15.99 12.23
N GLY A 238 17.33 16.52 11.26
CA GLY A 238 16.07 17.18 11.55
C GLY A 238 16.15 18.60 12.09
N LYS A 239 17.36 19.17 12.23
CA LYS A 239 17.54 20.55 12.69
C LYS A 239 16.70 21.55 11.91
N PHE A 240 16.51 21.34 10.61
CA PHE A 240 15.77 22.24 9.72
C PHE A 240 14.30 21.85 9.50
N ALA A 241 13.78 20.86 10.21
CA ALA A 241 12.42 20.32 9.98
C ALA A 241 11.32 21.39 10.07
N VAL A 242 11.48 22.41 10.92
CA VAL A 242 10.53 23.53 11.06
C VAL A 242 10.31 24.28 9.73
N CYS A 243 11.31 24.32 8.87
CA CYS A 243 11.24 25.02 7.59
C CYS A 243 10.30 24.31 6.60
N PHE A 244 9.97 23.03 6.86
CA PHE A 244 9.08 22.20 6.05
C PHE A 244 7.65 22.13 6.61
N THR A 245 7.30 22.96 7.59
CA THR A 245 5.98 22.91 8.28
C THR A 245 4.79 22.98 7.31
N LYS A 246 4.86 23.83 6.28
CA LYS A 246 3.81 23.91 5.24
C LYS A 246 3.62 22.59 4.51
N LEU A 247 4.72 21.94 4.11
CA LEU A 247 4.69 20.64 3.45
C LEU A 247 4.20 19.54 4.39
N GLN A 248 4.58 19.58 5.67
CA GLN A 248 4.12 18.61 6.66
C GLN A 248 2.60 18.70 6.82
N LYS A 249 2.06 19.92 6.93
CA LYS A 249 0.60 20.14 6.96
C LYS A 249 -0.07 19.59 5.69
N LYS A 250 0.44 19.96 4.50
CA LYS A 250 -0.05 19.47 3.20
C LYS A 250 -0.03 17.93 3.12
N PHE A 251 1.03 17.30 3.62
CA PHE A 251 1.14 15.84 3.67
C PHE A 251 0.05 15.21 4.53
N PHE A 252 -0.27 15.78 5.70
CA PHE A 252 -1.30 15.24 6.58
C PHE A 252 -2.72 15.57 6.13
N ASP A 253 -2.94 16.69 5.44
CA ASP A 253 -4.27 17.15 5.02
C ASP A 253 -4.92 16.26 3.95
N LYS A 254 -4.14 15.47 3.19
CA LYS A 254 -4.67 14.57 2.16
C LYS A 254 -5.34 13.30 2.71
N TYR A 255 -5.16 12.98 4.00
CA TYR A 255 -5.64 11.71 4.58
C TYR A 255 -7.06 11.85 5.17
N PRO A 256 -7.92 10.82 5.03
CA PRO A 256 -9.29 10.83 5.55
C PRO A 256 -9.36 11.05 7.07
N PRO A 257 -10.49 11.60 7.59
CA PRO A 257 -10.71 11.79 9.03
C PRO A 257 -10.52 10.50 9.84
N LYS A 258 -10.93 9.34 9.31
CA LYS A 258 -10.80 8.07 10.02
C LYS A 258 -9.34 7.62 10.26
N VAL A 259 -8.41 8.06 9.39
CA VAL A 259 -6.97 7.89 9.63
C VAL A 259 -6.50 8.75 10.80
N LYS A 260 -7.09 9.95 10.96
CA LYS A 260 -6.82 10.81 12.14
C LYS A 260 -7.33 10.15 13.41
N ASP A 261 -8.50 9.53 13.38
CA ASP A 261 -9.06 8.78 14.50
C ASP A 261 -8.13 7.62 14.92
N LEU A 262 -7.62 6.85 13.96
CA LEU A 262 -6.61 5.81 14.21
C LEU A 262 -5.33 6.39 14.84
N ILE A 263 -4.86 7.54 14.33
CA ILE A 263 -3.71 8.25 14.90
C ILE A 263 -3.98 8.65 16.36
N LEU A 264 -5.13 9.25 16.66
CA LEU A 264 -5.48 9.68 18.02
C LEU A 264 -5.46 8.49 18.99
N LEU A 265 -6.04 7.36 18.58
CA LEU A 265 -6.07 6.13 19.36
C LEU A 265 -4.65 5.62 19.67
N MET A 266 -3.79 5.53 18.64
CA MET A 266 -2.42 5.06 18.81
C MET A 266 -1.56 6.02 19.63
N LYS A 267 -1.74 7.34 19.47
CA LYS A 267 -1.10 8.36 20.30
C LYS A 267 -1.49 8.19 21.76
N ARG A 268 -2.78 8.02 22.05
CA ARG A 268 -3.26 7.83 23.43
C ARG A 268 -2.69 6.55 24.04
N TRP A 269 -2.67 5.45 23.29
CA TRP A 269 -2.07 4.20 23.76
C TRP A 269 -0.57 4.36 24.06
N CYS A 270 0.19 5.03 23.19
CA CYS A 270 1.61 5.31 23.44
C CYS A 270 1.82 6.19 24.70
N GLN A 271 0.98 7.21 24.90
CA GLN A 271 1.01 8.04 26.11
C GLN A 271 0.72 7.21 27.38
N GLN A 272 -0.22 6.27 27.33
CA GLN A 272 -0.53 5.37 28.44
C GLN A 272 0.63 4.40 28.73
N CYS A 273 1.26 3.85 27.69
CA CYS A 273 2.45 3.00 27.84
C CYS A 273 3.61 3.76 28.50
N HIS A 274 3.84 5.01 28.07
CA HIS A 274 4.87 5.86 28.65
C HIS A 274 4.62 6.19 30.13
N ARG A 275 3.35 6.40 30.52
CA ARG A 275 3.00 6.62 31.94
C ARG A 275 3.24 5.38 32.81
N LYS A 276 2.98 4.18 32.26
CA LYS A 276 3.24 2.90 32.94
C LYS A 276 4.74 2.62 33.07
N TRP A 277 5.50 2.94 32.02
CA TRP A 277 6.93 2.68 31.90
C TRP A 277 7.64 3.97 31.52
N PRO A 278 7.93 4.88 32.47
CA PRO A 278 8.66 6.10 32.17
C PRO A 278 10.06 5.74 31.66
N PRO A 279 10.38 5.91 30.37
CA PRO A 279 11.72 5.78 29.85
C PRO A 279 12.51 7.07 30.12
N SER A 280 13.83 6.99 29.97
CA SER A 280 14.71 8.17 29.92
C SER A 280 14.42 9.09 28.71
N GLU A 281 13.79 8.59 27.63
CA GLU A 281 13.29 9.40 26.50
C GLU A 281 11.94 8.89 25.96
N PRO A 282 10.92 9.77 25.77
CA PRO A 282 9.61 9.39 25.23
C PRO A 282 9.67 8.99 23.74
N LEU A 283 8.84 8.04 23.33
CA LEU A 283 8.62 7.75 21.91
C LEU A 283 8.15 9.02 21.19
N PRO A 284 8.77 9.43 20.08
CA PRO A 284 8.31 10.60 19.34
C PRO A 284 6.87 10.38 18.86
N THR A 285 5.93 11.14 19.40
CA THR A 285 4.51 11.11 19.01
C THR A 285 4.35 11.19 17.48
N TYR A 286 5.25 11.91 16.82
CA TYR A 286 5.28 12.06 15.37
C TYR A 286 5.62 10.76 14.62
N ALA A 287 6.48 9.89 15.17
CA ALA A 287 6.79 8.59 14.55
C ALA A 287 5.57 7.67 14.50
N VAL A 288 4.74 7.69 15.54
CA VAL A 288 3.49 6.93 15.62
C VAL A 288 2.47 7.44 14.62
N GLU A 289 2.37 8.77 14.46
CA GLU A 289 1.52 9.40 13.45
C GLU A 289 1.91 8.94 12.03
N LEU A 290 3.21 8.93 11.72
CA LEU A 290 3.73 8.46 10.43
C LEU A 290 3.56 6.94 10.25
N LEU A 291 3.71 6.15 11.30
CA LEU A 291 3.51 4.70 11.23
C LEU A 291 2.05 4.33 10.95
N ALA A 292 1.10 5.07 11.54
CA ALA A 292 -0.32 4.90 11.25
C ALA A 292 -0.67 5.26 9.80
N VAL A 293 -0.11 6.36 9.30
CA VAL A 293 -0.22 6.75 7.90
C VAL A 293 0.35 5.66 6.98
N TYR A 294 1.54 5.17 7.26
CA TYR A 294 2.18 4.11 6.48
C TYR A 294 1.36 2.82 6.48
N ALA A 295 0.86 2.39 7.64
CA ALA A 295 0.01 1.21 7.76
C ALA A 295 -1.26 1.32 6.90
N TRP A 296 -1.90 2.49 6.92
CA TRP A 296 -3.07 2.75 6.09
C TRP A 296 -2.75 2.77 4.59
N GLU A 297 -1.69 3.47 4.16
CA GLU A 297 -1.30 3.56 2.74
C GLU A 297 -0.90 2.22 2.13
N GLN A 298 -0.19 1.38 2.89
CA GLN A 298 0.26 0.08 2.40
C GLN A 298 -0.80 -1.01 2.53
N GLY A 299 -1.67 -0.89 3.53
CA GLY A 299 -2.73 -1.83 3.85
C GLY A 299 -4.05 -1.54 3.15
N CYS A 300 -4.95 -0.86 3.86
CA CYS A 300 -6.34 -0.67 3.45
C CYS A 300 -6.53 0.38 2.34
N GLY A 301 -6.00 1.58 2.52
CA GLY A 301 -6.16 2.70 1.58
C GLY A 301 -7.60 3.18 1.35
N ALA A 302 -8.60 2.68 2.09
CA ALA A 302 -10.00 3.10 1.97
C ALA A 302 -10.32 4.29 2.88
N GLU A 303 -11.34 5.08 2.50
CA GLU A 303 -11.81 6.21 3.31
C GLU A 303 -12.42 5.77 4.65
N ASP A 304 -13.15 4.64 4.62
CA ASP A 304 -13.76 4.02 5.79
C ASP A 304 -13.22 2.59 5.97
N PHE A 305 -12.95 2.20 7.21
CA PHE A 305 -12.32 0.94 7.57
C PHE A 305 -12.52 0.59 9.06
N ASP A 306 -12.33 -0.67 9.45
CA ASP A 306 -12.35 -1.08 10.85
C ASP A 306 -11.08 -0.60 11.57
N ILE A 307 -11.23 0.26 12.59
CA ILE A 307 -10.11 0.80 13.37
C ILE A 307 -9.29 -0.32 14.02
N ALA A 308 -9.92 -1.42 14.45
CA ALA A 308 -9.22 -2.55 15.06
C ALA A 308 -8.24 -3.21 14.07
N GLU A 309 -8.59 -3.27 12.79
CA GLU A 309 -7.69 -3.78 11.74
C GLU A 309 -6.44 -2.90 11.59
N GLY A 310 -6.64 -1.59 11.61
CA GLY A 310 -5.55 -0.61 11.57
C GLY A 310 -4.64 -0.71 12.80
N VAL A 311 -5.22 -0.82 14.00
CA VAL A 311 -4.46 -1.00 15.25
C VAL A 311 -3.61 -2.26 15.18
N ARG A 312 -4.19 -3.40 14.79
CA ARG A 312 -3.45 -4.67 14.68
C ARG A 312 -2.29 -4.57 13.69
N ALA A 313 -2.48 -3.89 12.56
CA ALA A 313 -1.42 -3.66 11.58
C ALA A 313 -0.26 -2.84 12.17
N ILE A 314 -0.56 -1.73 12.87
CA ILE A 314 0.45 -0.87 13.49
C ILE A 314 1.20 -1.61 14.61
N LEU A 315 0.48 -2.33 15.48
CA LEU A 315 1.10 -3.13 16.53
C LEU A 315 1.99 -4.23 15.94
N GLY A 316 1.57 -4.87 14.84
CA GLY A 316 2.39 -5.82 14.10
C GLY A 316 3.71 -5.22 13.61
N LEU A 317 3.68 -4.00 13.07
CA LEU A 317 4.89 -3.27 12.66
C LEU A 317 5.81 -2.95 13.84
N ILE A 318 5.24 -2.56 14.99
CA ILE A 318 6.00 -2.32 16.23
C ILE A 318 6.69 -3.61 16.70
N LEU A 319 6.04 -4.77 16.59
CA LEU A 319 6.65 -6.05 16.92
C LEU A 319 7.80 -6.42 15.97
N GLN A 320 7.75 -5.96 14.73
CA GLN A 320 8.76 -6.20 13.69
C GLN A 320 9.76 -5.04 13.52
N TRP A 321 9.96 -4.20 14.54
CA TRP A 321 10.79 -2.99 14.45
C TRP A 321 12.21 -3.23 13.90
N GLN A 322 12.81 -4.40 14.15
CA GLN A 322 14.14 -4.76 13.63
C GLN A 322 14.21 -4.81 12.10
N GLN A 323 13.06 -4.91 11.44
CA GLN A 323 12.94 -4.89 9.99
C GLN A 323 12.34 -3.57 9.48
N LEU A 324 11.83 -2.71 10.37
CA LEU A 324 11.03 -1.55 10.02
C LEU A 324 11.85 -0.49 9.26
N CYS A 325 11.43 -0.21 8.03
CA CYS A 325 12.01 0.79 7.16
C CYS A 325 10.89 1.51 6.39
N VAL A 326 10.55 2.72 6.82
CA VAL A 326 9.46 3.51 6.28
C VAL A 326 10.00 4.79 5.65
N TYR A 327 9.59 5.06 4.41
CA TYR A 327 9.95 6.28 3.71
C TYR A 327 8.91 6.62 2.63
N TRP A 328 8.91 7.87 2.19
CA TRP A 328 8.10 8.36 1.10
C TRP A 328 8.98 8.96 -0.01
N THR A 329 8.44 9.08 -1.22
CA THR A 329 9.07 9.77 -2.36
C THR A 329 8.14 10.82 -2.96
N VAL A 330 7.23 11.36 -2.14
CA VAL A 330 6.21 12.33 -2.56
C VAL A 330 6.78 13.74 -2.71
N ASN A 331 7.73 14.13 -1.84
CA ASN A 331 8.30 15.47 -1.83
C ASN A 331 9.75 15.51 -2.35
N TYR A 332 10.55 14.47 -2.11
CA TYR A 332 11.90 14.34 -2.66
C TYR A 332 11.98 13.17 -3.64
N SER A 333 12.73 13.36 -4.74
CA SER A 333 12.84 12.41 -5.86
C SER A 333 14.19 11.69 -5.88
N LEU A 334 14.18 10.43 -6.36
CA LEU A 334 15.36 9.62 -6.65
C LEU A 334 16.06 10.00 -7.97
N GLU A 335 15.47 10.88 -8.77
CA GLU A 335 16.05 11.36 -10.03
C GLU A 335 17.37 12.10 -9.78
N ASP A 336 17.40 12.93 -8.73
CA ASP A 336 18.57 13.69 -8.35
C ASP A 336 19.60 12.80 -7.65
N GLU A 337 20.83 12.77 -8.17
CA GLU A 337 21.88 11.91 -7.65
C GLU A 337 22.27 12.22 -6.20
N THR A 338 22.33 13.51 -5.82
CA THR A 338 22.72 13.92 -4.46
C THR A 338 21.65 13.51 -3.46
N VAL A 339 20.39 13.79 -3.79
CA VAL A 339 19.22 13.42 -2.98
C VAL A 339 19.11 11.90 -2.87
N ARG A 340 19.24 11.17 -3.98
CA ARG A 340 19.21 9.70 -4.03
C ARG A 340 20.29 9.09 -3.15
N ASN A 341 21.53 9.52 -3.28
CA ASN A 341 22.64 8.95 -2.50
C ASN A 341 22.45 9.21 -1.00
N ARG A 342 21.99 10.41 -0.62
CA ARG A 342 21.67 10.73 0.78
C ARG A 342 20.52 9.87 1.31
N LEU A 343 19.45 9.72 0.54
CA LEU A 343 18.30 8.90 0.92
C LEU A 343 18.70 7.44 1.10
N LEU A 344 19.42 6.85 0.13
CA LEU A 344 19.88 5.47 0.22
C LEU A 344 20.79 5.24 1.43
N HIS A 345 21.69 6.17 1.73
CA HIS A 345 22.50 6.11 2.95
C HIS A 345 21.62 6.06 4.21
N LYS A 346 20.57 6.89 4.29
CA LYS A 346 19.63 6.86 5.41
C LYS A 346 18.85 5.55 5.48
N LEU A 347 18.34 5.05 4.35
CA LEU A 347 17.59 3.79 4.30
C LEU A 347 18.43 2.55 4.65
N CYS A 348 19.75 2.61 4.42
CA CYS A 348 20.70 1.57 4.81
C CYS A 348 21.18 1.69 6.28
N SER A 349 20.68 2.67 7.05
CA SER A 349 21.04 2.84 8.47
C SER A 349 20.50 1.71 9.34
N GLN A 350 21.01 1.61 10.57
CA GLN A 350 20.52 0.66 11.57
C GLN A 350 19.00 0.82 11.77
N ARG A 351 18.31 -0.31 11.83
CA ARG A 351 16.86 -0.36 12.02
C ARG A 351 16.49 0.01 13.47
N PRO A 352 15.33 0.64 13.70
CA PRO A 352 14.31 0.99 12.70
C PRO A 352 14.60 2.31 12.00
N VAL A 353 14.05 2.49 10.80
CA VAL A 353 14.11 3.73 10.03
C VAL A 353 12.68 4.18 9.72
N ILE A 354 12.33 5.41 10.12
CA ILE A 354 11.09 6.09 9.72
C ILE A 354 11.50 7.49 9.28
N LEU A 355 11.66 7.69 7.98
CA LEU A 355 12.06 8.99 7.43
C LEU A 355 10.87 9.93 7.33
N ASP A 356 11.08 11.18 7.72
CA ASP A 356 10.08 12.23 7.55
C ASP A 356 9.74 12.40 6.05
N PRO A 357 8.44 12.37 5.66
CA PRO A 357 8.03 12.53 4.27
C PRO A 357 8.39 13.88 3.64
N VAL A 358 8.76 14.89 4.43
CA VAL A 358 9.13 16.24 3.95
C VAL A 358 10.60 16.57 4.16
N ASP A 359 11.29 15.88 5.09
CA ASP A 359 12.70 16.06 5.41
C ASP A 359 13.44 14.71 5.38
N LEU A 360 14.07 14.38 4.24
CA LEU A 360 14.82 13.14 4.04
C LEU A 360 15.99 12.92 5.03
N THR A 361 16.36 13.95 5.78
CA THR A 361 17.48 13.91 6.73
C THR A 361 17.03 13.49 8.12
N HIS A 362 15.75 13.67 8.42
CA HIS A 362 15.12 13.45 9.72
C HIS A 362 14.59 12.01 9.81
N ASN A 363 15.37 11.13 10.47
CA ASN A 363 14.85 9.84 10.89
C ASN A 363 14.09 10.01 12.22
N VAL A 364 12.76 10.00 12.16
CA VAL A 364 11.90 10.24 13.33
C VAL A 364 11.74 8.99 14.21
N SER A 365 12.28 7.85 13.79
CA SER A 365 12.17 6.59 14.54
C SER A 365 12.69 6.72 15.97
N GLY A 366 13.62 7.66 16.21
CA GLY A 366 14.31 7.83 17.48
C GLY A 366 15.06 6.56 17.90
N CYS A 367 15.36 6.47 19.19
CA CYS A 367 15.69 5.22 19.85
C CYS A 367 14.40 4.43 20.07
N LEU A 368 13.92 3.71 19.05
CA LEU A 368 13.00 2.59 19.25
C LEU A 368 13.80 1.39 19.81
N PRO A 369 14.08 1.34 21.12
CA PRO A 369 14.02 0.07 21.82
C PRO A 369 13.23 0.22 23.11
N GLN A 370 12.10 -0.47 23.22
CA GLN A 370 11.46 -0.71 24.50
C GLN A 370 10.81 -2.08 24.42
N ALA A 371 11.46 -3.09 24.99
CA ALA A 371 10.85 -4.40 25.22
C ALA A 371 9.45 -4.24 25.85
N HIS A 372 9.27 -3.23 26.70
CA HIS A 372 7.98 -2.85 27.28
C HIS A 372 6.91 -2.49 26.24
N LEU A 373 7.25 -1.69 25.21
CA LEU A 373 6.31 -1.35 24.14
C LEU A 373 5.91 -2.59 23.33
N GLN A 374 6.84 -3.54 23.13
CA GLN A 374 6.51 -4.82 22.50
C GLN A 374 5.61 -5.68 23.39
N VAL A 375 5.82 -5.69 24.71
CA VAL A 375 4.98 -6.42 25.66
C VAL A 375 3.56 -5.85 25.67
N GLU A 376 3.41 -4.53 25.79
CA GLU A 376 2.10 -3.85 25.73
C GLU A 376 1.43 -4.07 24.36
N ALA A 377 2.21 -4.06 23.27
CA ALA A 377 1.69 -4.33 21.93
C ALA A 377 1.16 -5.76 21.80
N ARG A 378 1.89 -6.77 22.30
CA ARG A 378 1.43 -8.17 22.34
C ARG A 378 0.17 -8.32 23.18
N SER A 379 0.14 -7.68 24.37
CA SER A 379 -1.02 -7.72 25.26
C SER A 379 -2.27 -7.15 24.61
N TRP A 380 -2.15 -5.99 23.94
CA TRP A 380 -3.30 -5.41 23.24
C TRP A 380 -3.71 -6.22 22.01
N LEU A 381 -2.74 -6.74 21.23
CA LEU A 381 -3.04 -7.64 20.12
C LEU A 381 -3.85 -8.87 20.56
N THR A 382 -3.56 -9.43 21.74
CA THR A 382 -4.32 -10.57 22.27
C THR A 382 -5.72 -10.23 22.77
N SER A 383 -5.99 -8.96 23.14
CA SER A 383 -7.32 -8.53 23.59
C SER A 383 -8.22 -8.06 22.44
N LEU A 384 -7.63 -7.71 21.29
CA LEU A 384 -8.37 -7.39 20.07
C LEU A 384 -9.00 -8.65 19.47
N SER A 385 -10.19 -8.50 18.88
CA SER A 385 -10.93 -9.59 18.25
C SER A 385 -10.11 -10.31 17.17
N SER A 386 -10.51 -11.54 16.82
CA SER A 386 -9.88 -12.39 15.81
C SER A 386 -9.97 -11.89 14.37
N THR A 387 -10.42 -10.65 14.14
CA THR A 387 -10.44 -10.09 12.78
C THR A 387 -8.99 -9.93 12.27
N PRO A 388 -8.75 -10.11 10.96
CA PRO A 388 -7.41 -10.15 10.40
C PRO A 388 -6.77 -8.76 10.24
N ALA A 389 -5.46 -8.63 10.46
CA ALA A 389 -4.73 -7.35 10.37
C ALA A 389 -4.40 -7.00 8.92
N TRP A 390 -4.30 -5.71 8.56
CA TRP A 390 -3.84 -5.36 7.22
C TRP A 390 -2.48 -5.97 6.91
N ASN A 391 -2.31 -6.49 5.69
CA ASN A 391 -1.05 -7.07 5.23
C ASN A 391 -0.05 -5.95 4.87
N VAL A 392 0.58 -5.37 5.90
CA VAL A 392 1.56 -4.28 5.77
C VAL A 392 2.98 -4.81 5.95
N LEU A 393 3.88 -4.42 5.03
CA LEU A 393 5.28 -4.80 5.06
C LEU A 393 6.08 -3.92 6.03
N ALA A 394 6.88 -4.52 6.92
CA ALA A 394 7.82 -3.77 7.75
C ALA A 394 8.92 -3.09 6.91
N ALA A 395 9.35 -3.73 5.82
CA ALA A 395 10.27 -3.14 4.85
C ALA A 395 9.66 -3.17 3.43
N PRO A 396 9.70 -2.06 2.68
CA PRO A 396 9.22 -2.02 1.31
C PRO A 396 10.11 -2.86 0.39
N LEU A 397 9.52 -3.37 -0.69
CA LEU A 397 10.23 -4.15 -1.71
C LEU A 397 11.52 -3.47 -2.19
N PHE A 398 11.51 -2.14 -2.37
CA PHE A 398 12.67 -1.34 -2.80
C PHE A 398 13.92 -1.54 -1.90
N MET A 399 13.71 -1.90 -0.63
CA MET A 399 14.76 -2.14 0.37
C MET A 399 15.09 -3.63 0.55
N THR A 400 14.46 -4.53 -0.21
CA THR A 400 14.75 -5.96 -0.17
C THR A 400 15.96 -6.26 -1.06
N PRO A 401 17.08 -6.78 -0.51
CA PRO A 401 18.22 -7.24 -1.30
C PRO A 401 17.84 -8.28 -2.35
N GLY A 402 18.52 -8.28 -3.50
CA GLY A 402 18.19 -9.18 -4.62
C GLY A 402 18.15 -10.67 -4.24
N HIS A 403 19.08 -11.12 -3.39
CA HIS A 403 19.16 -12.50 -2.91
C HIS A 403 18.04 -12.90 -1.93
N LEU A 404 17.24 -11.94 -1.43
CA LEU A 404 16.11 -12.17 -0.53
C LEU A 404 14.75 -12.05 -1.24
N LEU A 405 14.73 -11.81 -2.56
CA LEU A 405 13.48 -11.67 -3.32
C LEU A 405 12.63 -12.94 -3.31
N ASP A 406 13.24 -14.13 -3.40
CA ASP A 406 12.49 -15.40 -3.33
C ASP A 406 11.81 -15.57 -1.96
N LYS A 407 12.50 -15.21 -0.88
CA LYS A 407 11.92 -15.18 0.47
C LYS A 407 10.79 -14.16 0.57
N PHE A 408 10.99 -12.96 0.04
CA PHE A 408 9.96 -11.91 0.02
C PHE A 408 8.70 -12.37 -0.72
N ILE A 409 8.85 -13.02 -1.88
CA ILE A 409 7.72 -13.55 -2.65
C ILE A 409 6.96 -14.58 -1.82
N LYS A 410 7.67 -15.54 -1.21
CA LYS A 410 7.07 -16.58 -0.38
C LYS A 410 6.32 -16.02 0.83
N ASP A 411 6.93 -15.08 1.56
CA ASP A 411 6.40 -14.58 2.82
C ASP A 411 5.21 -13.61 2.61
N PHE A 412 5.25 -12.81 1.53
CA PHE A 412 4.35 -11.67 1.36
C PHE A 412 3.46 -11.70 0.12
N LEU A 413 3.89 -12.36 -0.96
CA LEU A 413 3.17 -12.31 -2.24
C LEU A 413 2.40 -13.58 -2.57
N GLN A 414 2.89 -14.75 -2.17
CA GLN A 414 2.19 -16.01 -2.41
C GLN A 414 0.94 -16.12 -1.50
N PRO A 415 -0.24 -16.46 -2.06
CA PRO A 415 -1.43 -16.72 -1.26
C PRO A 415 -1.25 -17.95 -0.35
N ASN A 416 -1.95 -17.97 0.78
CA ASN A 416 -1.95 -19.12 1.67
C ASN A 416 -2.68 -20.32 1.02
N LYS A 417 -2.13 -21.52 1.20
CA LYS A 417 -2.65 -22.75 0.58
C LYS A 417 -4.06 -23.10 1.06
N ASP A 418 -4.36 -22.93 2.35
CA ASP A 418 -5.66 -23.25 2.93
C ASP A 418 -6.72 -22.25 2.44
N PHE A 419 -6.35 -20.96 2.36
CA PHE A 419 -7.21 -19.94 1.76
C PHE A 419 -7.50 -20.22 0.29
N LEU A 420 -6.50 -20.62 -0.50
CA LEU A 420 -6.71 -21.01 -1.91
C LEU A 420 -7.69 -22.18 -2.04
N GLU A 421 -7.65 -23.13 -1.12
CA GLU A 421 -8.57 -24.26 -1.09
C GLU A 421 -10.01 -23.83 -0.72
N GLN A 422 -10.16 -22.94 0.27
CA GLN A 422 -11.45 -22.33 0.62
C GLN A 422 -12.05 -21.57 -0.56
N ILE A 423 -11.22 -20.77 -1.26
CA ILE A 423 -11.62 -20.04 -2.47
C ILE A 423 -12.02 -21.01 -3.58
N ARG A 424 -11.25 -22.09 -3.79
CA ARG A 424 -11.57 -23.10 -4.81
C ARG A 424 -12.95 -23.70 -4.57
N LYS A 425 -13.26 -24.11 -3.33
CA LYS A 425 -14.57 -24.63 -2.94
C LYS A 425 -15.68 -23.60 -3.13
N ALA A 426 -15.49 -22.36 -2.68
CA ALA A 426 -16.48 -21.30 -2.83
C ALA A 426 -16.79 -21.01 -4.30
N VAL A 427 -15.75 -20.95 -5.15
CA VAL A 427 -15.91 -20.77 -6.59
C VAL A 427 -16.58 -21.97 -7.25
N ASP A 428 -16.31 -23.20 -6.79
CA ASP A 428 -17.00 -24.40 -7.28
C ASP A 428 -18.50 -24.35 -6.95
N ILE A 429 -18.87 -23.95 -5.73
CA ILE A 429 -20.27 -23.73 -5.33
C ILE A 429 -20.93 -22.67 -6.22
N ILE A 430 -20.27 -21.53 -6.42
CA ILE A 430 -20.77 -20.44 -7.27
C ILE A 430 -20.93 -20.92 -8.73
N CYS A 431 -19.94 -21.61 -9.28
CA CYS A 431 -20.00 -22.15 -10.65
C CYS A 431 -21.15 -23.14 -10.83
N SER A 432 -21.35 -24.05 -9.89
CA SER A 432 -22.45 -25.01 -9.92
C SER A 432 -23.80 -24.31 -9.80
N PHE A 433 -23.90 -23.32 -8.90
CA PHE A 433 -25.10 -22.52 -8.76
C PHE A 433 -25.45 -21.78 -10.05
N LEU A 434 -24.46 -21.15 -10.70
CA LEU A 434 -24.65 -20.47 -11.97
C LEU A 434 -25.14 -21.41 -13.07
N LYS A 435 -24.60 -22.63 -13.14
CA LYS A 435 -25.01 -23.65 -14.13
C LYS A 435 -26.44 -24.16 -13.89
N GLU A 436 -26.81 -24.42 -12.64
CA GLU A 436 -28.03 -25.16 -12.30
C GLU A 436 -29.25 -24.29 -11.97
N ASN A 437 -29.02 -23.04 -11.53
CA ASN A 437 -30.07 -22.19 -10.96
C ASN A 437 -30.22 -20.86 -11.71
N CYS A 438 -29.13 -20.29 -12.24
CA CYS A 438 -29.14 -18.91 -12.76
C CYS A 438 -30.18 -18.66 -13.86
N PHE A 439 -30.44 -19.63 -14.73
CA PHE A 439 -31.39 -19.51 -15.83
C PHE A 439 -32.43 -20.62 -15.85
N ARG A 440 -32.76 -21.21 -14.69
CA ARG A 440 -33.64 -22.39 -14.58
C ARG A 440 -35.02 -22.21 -15.25
N HIS A 441 -35.55 -20.99 -15.24
CA HIS A 441 -36.85 -20.65 -15.82
C HIS A 441 -36.75 -19.92 -17.18
N SER A 442 -35.59 -19.99 -17.84
CA SER A 442 -35.32 -19.35 -19.14
C SER A 442 -34.91 -20.39 -20.18
N ILE A 443 -35.00 -20.01 -21.46
CA ILE A 443 -34.43 -20.78 -22.59
C ILE A 443 -32.89 -20.69 -22.59
N THR A 444 -32.35 -19.63 -21.97
CA THR A 444 -30.91 -19.44 -21.80
C THR A 444 -30.33 -20.53 -20.89
N LYS A 445 -29.21 -21.11 -21.28
CA LYS A 445 -28.47 -22.12 -20.52
C LYS A 445 -26.99 -21.77 -20.49
N VAL A 446 -26.36 -22.01 -19.35
CA VAL A 446 -24.90 -21.96 -19.22
C VAL A 446 -24.31 -23.21 -19.87
N GLN A 447 -23.55 -23.03 -20.94
CA GLN A 447 -22.84 -24.10 -21.64
C GLN A 447 -21.64 -24.57 -20.81
N SER A 448 -20.86 -23.62 -20.28
CA SER A 448 -19.71 -23.89 -19.45
C SER A 448 -19.35 -22.66 -18.60
N THR A 449 -18.60 -22.90 -17.54
CA THR A 449 -17.95 -21.83 -16.75
C THR A 449 -16.46 -22.08 -16.76
N VAL A 450 -15.68 -21.05 -17.05
CA VAL A 450 -14.22 -21.12 -17.11
C VAL A 450 -13.63 -20.16 -16.10
N LYS A 451 -12.73 -20.67 -15.27
CA LYS A 451 -11.95 -19.88 -14.34
C LYS A 451 -10.79 -19.26 -15.11
N GLY A 452 -10.71 -17.93 -15.12
CA GLY A 452 -9.68 -17.12 -15.74
C GLY A 452 -8.93 -16.26 -14.70
N GLY A 453 -8.30 -15.19 -15.17
CA GLY A 453 -7.59 -14.25 -14.31
C GLY A 453 -6.37 -14.82 -13.60
N SER A 454 -5.84 -14.06 -12.64
CA SER A 454 -4.58 -14.36 -11.95
C SER A 454 -4.63 -15.68 -11.18
N SER A 455 -5.79 -15.99 -10.60
CA SER A 455 -5.99 -17.21 -9.81
C SER A 455 -5.91 -18.46 -10.66
N ALA A 456 -6.58 -18.50 -11.82
CA ALA A 456 -6.54 -19.66 -12.71
C ALA A 456 -5.18 -19.81 -13.42
N LYS A 457 -4.50 -18.70 -13.70
CA LYS A 457 -3.14 -18.68 -14.27
C LYS A 457 -2.07 -19.12 -13.24
N GLY A 458 -2.40 -19.11 -11.94
CA GLY A 458 -1.47 -19.41 -10.86
C GLY A 458 -0.49 -18.26 -10.59
N THR A 459 -0.87 -17.02 -10.86
CA THR A 459 -0.09 -15.78 -10.66
C THR A 459 -0.79 -14.79 -9.72
N ALA A 460 -1.74 -15.27 -8.92
CA ALA A 460 -2.40 -14.49 -7.88
C ALA A 460 -1.40 -14.08 -6.78
N LEU A 461 -1.52 -12.82 -6.37
CA LEU A 461 -0.98 -12.23 -5.16
C LEU A 461 -1.86 -12.54 -3.94
N LYS A 462 -1.26 -12.52 -2.75
CA LYS A 462 -1.91 -12.72 -1.46
C LYS A 462 -3.09 -11.77 -1.19
N THR A 463 -3.00 -10.52 -1.65
CA THR A 463 -4.07 -9.52 -1.49
C THR A 463 -4.33 -8.71 -2.77
N GLY A 464 -5.62 -8.42 -3.01
CA GLY A 464 -6.11 -7.63 -4.14
C GLY A 464 -5.84 -8.28 -5.50
N SER A 465 -5.87 -9.61 -5.56
CA SER A 465 -5.77 -10.33 -6.83
C SER A 465 -7.09 -10.40 -7.54
N ASP A 466 -7.03 -10.21 -8.85
CA ASP A 466 -8.17 -10.30 -9.74
C ASP A 466 -8.28 -11.75 -10.26
N ALA A 467 -9.48 -12.33 -10.18
CA ALA A 467 -9.84 -13.63 -10.71
C ALA A 467 -11.08 -13.50 -11.59
N ASP A 468 -11.15 -14.28 -12.67
CA ASP A 468 -12.27 -14.17 -13.61
C ASP A 468 -13.10 -15.46 -13.59
N ILE A 469 -14.42 -15.32 -13.68
CA ILE A 469 -15.34 -16.41 -13.98
C ILE A 469 -16.03 -16.05 -15.30
N VAL A 470 -15.57 -16.67 -16.38
CA VAL A 470 -16.20 -16.51 -17.69
C VAL A 470 -17.35 -17.50 -17.82
N VAL A 471 -18.55 -16.98 -18.12
CA VAL A 471 -19.78 -17.77 -18.22
C VAL A 471 -20.21 -17.82 -19.68
N PHE A 472 -20.06 -18.99 -20.30
CA PHE A 472 -20.45 -19.22 -21.69
C PHE A 472 -21.92 -19.59 -21.77
N LEU A 473 -22.68 -18.88 -22.61
CA LEU A 473 -24.13 -18.98 -22.69
C LEU A 473 -24.58 -19.33 -24.10
N ASN A 474 -25.59 -20.19 -24.22
CA ASN A 474 -26.17 -20.54 -25.53
C ASN A 474 -26.92 -19.38 -26.19
N SER A 475 -27.39 -18.39 -25.42
CA SER A 475 -28.10 -17.21 -25.91
C SER A 475 -27.16 -16.19 -26.55
N LEU A 476 -25.87 -16.23 -26.23
CA LEU A 476 -24.83 -15.43 -26.87
C LEU A 476 -24.22 -16.28 -27.98
N ASN A 477 -24.66 -16.05 -29.23
CA ASN A 477 -24.34 -16.92 -30.37
C ASN A 477 -23.32 -16.34 -31.35
N SER A 478 -22.86 -15.11 -31.10
CA SER A 478 -21.91 -14.38 -31.94
C SER A 478 -21.25 -13.24 -31.15
N PHE A 479 -20.11 -12.73 -31.65
CA PHE A 479 -19.45 -11.57 -31.03
C PHE A 479 -20.38 -10.34 -30.91
N PRO A 480 -21.16 -9.94 -31.93
CA PRO A 480 -22.11 -8.83 -31.79
C PRO A 480 -23.19 -9.11 -30.74
N SER A 481 -23.73 -10.33 -30.67
CA SER A 481 -24.74 -10.69 -29.67
C SER A 481 -24.23 -10.53 -28.23
N GLN A 482 -22.97 -10.91 -27.96
CA GLN A 482 -22.35 -10.68 -26.65
C GLN A 482 -22.27 -9.18 -26.35
N ARG A 483 -21.96 -8.33 -27.33
CA ARG A 483 -21.93 -6.87 -27.12
C ARG A 483 -23.32 -6.31 -26.79
N THR A 484 -24.35 -6.76 -27.47
CA THR A 484 -25.72 -6.25 -27.32
C THR A 484 -26.37 -6.72 -26.01
N TYR A 485 -26.27 -8.01 -25.66
CA TYR A 485 -27.09 -8.61 -24.61
C TYR A 485 -26.37 -8.85 -23.27
N ARG A 486 -25.05 -8.61 -23.17
CA ARG A 486 -24.27 -8.91 -21.95
C ARG A 486 -24.81 -8.20 -20.69
N SER A 487 -25.32 -6.98 -20.81
CA SER A 487 -25.79 -6.20 -19.66
C SER A 487 -27.02 -6.81 -19.01
N GLU A 488 -27.96 -7.32 -19.82
CA GLU A 488 -29.16 -8.02 -19.35
C GLU A 488 -28.79 -9.32 -18.64
N VAL A 489 -27.85 -10.08 -19.22
CA VAL A 489 -27.32 -11.30 -18.64
C VAL A 489 -26.63 -11.02 -17.29
N ILE A 490 -25.83 -9.95 -17.19
CA ILE A 490 -25.15 -9.55 -15.95
C ILE A 490 -26.17 -9.24 -14.84
N GLN A 491 -27.28 -8.57 -15.18
CA GLN A 491 -28.32 -8.27 -14.20
C GLN A 491 -28.97 -9.53 -13.64
N GLU A 492 -29.26 -10.52 -14.49
CA GLU A 492 -29.80 -11.79 -14.03
C GLU A 492 -28.77 -12.55 -13.17
N ILE A 493 -27.51 -12.61 -13.60
CA ILE A 493 -26.43 -13.23 -12.81
C ILE A 493 -26.31 -12.57 -11.43
N ARG A 494 -26.40 -11.23 -11.34
CA ARG A 494 -26.36 -10.52 -10.04
C ARG A 494 -27.47 -10.99 -9.12
N LYS A 495 -28.72 -10.95 -9.59
CA LYS A 495 -29.90 -11.39 -8.81
C LYS A 495 -29.73 -12.81 -8.29
N GLN A 496 -29.15 -13.68 -9.12
CA GLN A 496 -28.93 -15.08 -8.79
C GLN A 496 -27.75 -15.27 -7.83
N LEU A 497 -26.67 -14.50 -7.94
CA LEU A 497 -25.58 -14.52 -6.96
C LEU A 497 -26.04 -14.00 -5.58
N GLU A 498 -26.89 -12.97 -5.54
CA GLU A 498 -27.48 -12.49 -4.28
C GLU A 498 -28.36 -13.58 -3.63
N ALA A 499 -29.15 -14.31 -4.42
CA ALA A 499 -29.90 -15.47 -3.94
C ALA A 499 -28.96 -16.59 -3.46
N CYS A 500 -27.88 -16.87 -4.19
CA CYS A 500 -26.87 -17.86 -3.80
C CYS A 500 -26.23 -17.52 -2.44
N GLN A 501 -25.88 -16.25 -2.24
CA GLN A 501 -25.30 -15.74 -1.01
C GLN A 501 -26.24 -15.91 0.19
N GLN A 502 -27.56 -15.82 -0.02
CA GLN A 502 -28.57 -16.03 1.03
C GLN A 502 -28.87 -17.51 1.29
N GLN A 503 -28.82 -18.35 0.25
CA GLN A 503 -29.23 -19.76 0.31
C GLN A 503 -28.10 -20.73 0.71
N ARG A 504 -26.84 -20.31 0.58
CA ARG A 504 -25.67 -21.15 0.80
C ARG A 504 -24.77 -20.56 1.88
N GLU A 505 -24.20 -21.45 2.69
CA GLU A 505 -23.16 -21.07 3.64
C GLU A 505 -21.78 -21.18 2.99
N PHE A 506 -20.95 -20.14 3.18
CA PHE A 506 -19.59 -20.09 2.67
C PHE A 506 -18.57 -20.08 3.81
N GLU A 507 -17.47 -20.82 3.64
CA GLU A 507 -16.31 -20.77 4.54
C GLU A 507 -15.62 -19.39 4.52
N VAL A 508 -15.82 -18.62 3.44
CA VAL A 508 -15.32 -17.25 3.22
C VAL A 508 -16.42 -16.21 3.37
N LYS A 509 -16.05 -14.96 3.65
CA LYS A 509 -16.98 -13.83 3.52
C LYS A 509 -17.16 -13.53 2.04
N PHE A 510 -18.41 -13.57 1.57
CA PHE A 510 -18.78 -13.26 0.19
C PHE A 510 -19.46 -11.90 0.18
N GLU A 511 -18.90 -10.94 -0.56
CA GLU A 511 -19.41 -9.57 -0.69
C GLU A 511 -19.60 -9.22 -2.17
N ILE A 512 -20.84 -8.97 -2.60
CA ILE A 512 -21.14 -8.58 -3.99
C ILE A 512 -20.99 -7.05 -4.13
N SER A 513 -20.37 -6.61 -5.22
CA SER A 513 -20.21 -5.17 -5.49
C SER A 513 -21.55 -4.51 -5.75
N LYS A 514 -21.79 -3.41 -5.03
CA LYS A 514 -22.95 -2.52 -5.23
C LYS A 514 -22.85 -1.74 -6.55
N TRP A 515 -21.64 -1.61 -7.11
CA TRP A 515 -21.43 -0.89 -8.35
C TRP A 515 -21.88 -1.71 -9.56
N THR A 516 -22.65 -1.08 -10.45
CA THR A 516 -23.13 -1.71 -11.67
C THR A 516 -22.23 -1.30 -12.83
N ALA A 517 -21.58 -2.28 -13.47
CA ALA A 517 -20.83 -2.06 -14.70
C ALA A 517 -21.49 -2.86 -15.84
N PRO A 518 -21.61 -2.30 -17.06
CA PRO A 518 -22.30 -2.96 -18.17
C PRO A 518 -21.55 -4.19 -18.71
N ARG A 519 -20.27 -4.36 -18.35
CA ARG A 519 -19.39 -5.42 -18.89
C ARG A 519 -19.01 -6.49 -17.88
N VAL A 520 -19.15 -6.22 -16.58
CA VAL A 520 -18.63 -7.09 -15.53
C VAL A 520 -19.49 -7.02 -14.29
N LEU A 521 -19.63 -8.15 -13.61
CA LEU A 521 -20.17 -8.23 -12.26
C LEU A 521 -19.04 -8.61 -11.30
N SER A 522 -18.68 -7.70 -10.40
CA SER A 522 -17.61 -7.93 -9.45
C SER A 522 -18.12 -8.36 -8.08
N PHE A 523 -17.41 -9.26 -7.42
CA PHE A 523 -17.62 -9.63 -6.01
C PHE A 523 -16.29 -9.98 -5.35
N SER A 524 -16.22 -9.93 -4.02
CA SER A 524 -15.02 -10.26 -3.26
C SER A 524 -15.26 -11.48 -2.37
N LEU A 525 -14.28 -12.38 -2.32
CA LEU A 525 -14.20 -13.46 -1.35
C LEU A 525 -13.05 -13.19 -0.39
N LYS A 526 -13.35 -13.05 0.90
CA LYS A 526 -12.38 -12.72 1.95
C LYS A 526 -12.29 -13.83 2.98
N SER A 527 -11.09 -14.11 3.47
CA SER A 527 -10.93 -15.05 4.58
C SER A 527 -11.61 -14.49 5.84
N LYS A 528 -12.18 -15.38 6.66
CA LYS A 528 -12.72 -15.02 7.97
C LYS A 528 -11.60 -14.79 9.01
N ASP A 529 -10.48 -15.48 8.83
CA ASP A 529 -9.37 -15.56 9.81
C ASP A 529 -8.08 -14.88 9.32
N LEU A 530 -7.87 -14.79 7.99
CA LEU A 530 -6.69 -14.20 7.36
C LEU A 530 -7.01 -12.88 6.67
N SER A 531 -5.99 -12.06 6.43
CA SER A 531 -6.14 -10.77 5.73
C SER A 531 -6.16 -10.89 4.20
N GLU A 532 -6.43 -12.11 3.72
CA GLU A 532 -6.39 -12.45 2.31
C GLU A 532 -7.77 -12.25 1.68
N SER A 533 -7.76 -11.70 0.47
CA SER A 533 -8.95 -11.47 -0.33
C SER A 533 -8.65 -11.66 -1.81
N VAL A 534 -9.66 -12.15 -2.53
CA VAL A 534 -9.66 -12.26 -3.99
C VAL A 534 -10.90 -11.56 -4.52
N ASP A 535 -10.68 -10.66 -5.46
CA ASP A 535 -11.76 -9.98 -6.18
C ASP A 535 -12.04 -10.76 -7.46
N PHE A 536 -13.31 -11.08 -7.67
CA PHE A 536 -13.80 -11.89 -8.78
C PHE A 536 -14.64 -11.06 -9.72
N ASP A 537 -14.37 -11.21 -11.01
CA ASP A 537 -15.14 -10.64 -12.10
C ASP A 537 -15.89 -11.74 -12.85
N VAL A 538 -17.22 -11.66 -12.90
CA VAL A 538 -18.07 -12.56 -13.68
C VAL A 538 -18.36 -11.93 -15.03
N LEU A 539 -17.99 -12.65 -16.09
CA LEU A 539 -17.94 -12.15 -17.46
C LEU A 539 -18.72 -13.08 -18.40
N PRO A 540 -19.93 -12.70 -18.85
CA PRO A 540 -20.64 -13.46 -19.87
C PRO A 540 -19.93 -13.40 -21.23
N ALA A 541 -19.83 -14.55 -21.91
CA ALA A 541 -19.15 -14.64 -23.19
C ALA A 541 -19.85 -15.56 -24.19
N TYR A 542 -19.65 -15.28 -25.47
CA TYR A 542 -19.92 -16.17 -26.59
C TYR A 542 -18.82 -17.24 -26.67
N ASN A 543 -19.21 -18.51 -26.79
CA ASN A 543 -18.27 -19.62 -26.93
C ASN A 543 -17.76 -19.74 -28.38
N ALA A 544 -16.86 -18.82 -28.77
CA ALA A 544 -16.30 -18.76 -30.12
C ALA A 544 -15.49 -20.00 -30.52
N LEU A 545 -14.85 -20.67 -29.56
CA LEU A 545 -14.03 -21.86 -29.82
C LEU A 545 -14.87 -23.13 -29.99
N GLY A 546 -16.07 -23.17 -29.40
CA GLY A 546 -16.97 -24.33 -29.43
C GLY A 546 -16.34 -25.60 -28.85
N GLN A 547 -16.96 -26.75 -29.08
CA GLN A 547 -16.46 -28.04 -28.60
C GLN A 547 -15.22 -28.54 -29.39
N GLY A 548 -15.07 -28.12 -30.66
CA GLY A 548 -13.96 -28.53 -31.53
C GLY A 548 -12.71 -27.63 -31.46
N LYS A 549 -12.73 -26.55 -30.66
CA LYS A 549 -11.61 -25.59 -30.49
C LYS A 549 -10.99 -25.09 -31.80
N CYS A 550 -11.81 -24.80 -32.82
CA CYS A 550 -11.32 -24.32 -34.10
C CYS A 550 -10.97 -22.82 -34.03
N THR A 551 -9.69 -22.50 -33.82
CA THR A 551 -9.20 -21.12 -33.67
C THR A 551 -9.25 -20.34 -34.98
N LEU A 552 -8.91 -20.96 -36.11
CA LEU A 552 -8.86 -20.30 -37.43
C LEU A 552 -10.18 -19.64 -37.81
N ARG A 553 -11.30 -20.37 -37.70
CA ARG A 553 -12.63 -19.83 -38.01
C ARG A 553 -13.00 -18.69 -37.08
N ALA A 554 -12.80 -18.88 -35.77
CA ALA A 554 -13.11 -17.87 -34.77
C ALA A 554 -12.31 -16.56 -35.00
N TYR A 555 -11.04 -16.67 -35.38
CA TYR A 555 -10.21 -15.51 -35.69
C TYR A 555 -10.60 -14.84 -37.00
N ALA A 556 -10.93 -15.59 -38.06
CA ALA A 556 -11.42 -14.99 -39.30
C ALA A 556 -12.71 -14.19 -39.07
N GLU A 557 -13.67 -14.75 -38.32
CA GLU A 557 -14.91 -14.05 -37.95
C GLU A 557 -14.62 -12.80 -37.10
N LEU A 558 -13.70 -12.89 -36.14
CA LEU A 558 -13.30 -11.79 -35.28
C LEU A 558 -12.58 -10.66 -36.04
N ILE A 559 -11.62 -11.01 -36.91
CA ILE A 559 -10.86 -10.07 -37.73
C ILE A 559 -11.79 -9.33 -38.68
N ASN A 560 -12.69 -10.05 -39.38
CA ASN A 560 -13.67 -9.43 -40.27
C ASN A 560 -14.58 -8.46 -39.51
N LEU A 561 -15.00 -8.82 -38.29
CA LEU A 561 -15.80 -7.93 -37.45
C LEU A 561 -14.98 -6.70 -36.99
N TYR A 562 -13.72 -6.89 -36.62
CA TYR A 562 -12.81 -5.81 -36.22
C TYR A 562 -12.52 -4.83 -37.36
N GLU A 563 -12.34 -5.32 -38.59
CA GLU A 563 -12.08 -4.47 -39.76
C GLU A 563 -13.33 -3.75 -40.28
N SER A 564 -14.51 -4.34 -40.11
CA SER A 564 -15.79 -3.79 -40.59
C SER A 564 -16.51 -2.87 -39.60
N SER A 565 -16.04 -2.79 -38.35
CA SER A 565 -16.71 -2.06 -37.27
C SER A 565 -15.71 -1.31 -36.40
N ASP A 566 -16.12 -0.20 -35.79
CA ASP A 566 -15.29 0.52 -34.81
C ASP A 566 -15.30 -0.19 -33.45
N ILE A 567 -14.57 -1.31 -33.37
CA ILE A 567 -14.45 -2.13 -32.17
C ILE A 567 -13.05 -1.98 -31.58
N ALA A 568 -12.98 -1.77 -30.26
CA ALA A 568 -11.71 -1.76 -29.56
C ALA A 568 -11.04 -3.14 -29.62
N GLY A 569 -9.73 -3.18 -29.90
CA GLY A 569 -8.97 -4.43 -29.87
C GLY A 569 -9.04 -5.07 -28.48
N GLY A 570 -9.21 -6.39 -28.40
CA GLY A 570 -9.39 -7.10 -27.14
C GLY A 570 -10.82 -7.10 -26.57
N GLU A 571 -11.82 -6.51 -27.25
CA GLU A 571 -13.22 -6.45 -26.78
C GLU A 571 -13.82 -7.81 -26.45
N PHE A 572 -13.38 -8.86 -27.17
CA PHE A 572 -13.86 -10.23 -27.06
C PHE A 572 -12.81 -11.20 -26.48
N SER A 573 -11.80 -10.66 -25.78
CA SER A 573 -10.76 -11.47 -25.12
C SER A 573 -11.35 -12.53 -24.16
N THR A 574 -12.51 -12.27 -23.56
CA THR A 574 -13.21 -13.24 -22.70
C THR A 574 -13.59 -14.53 -23.43
N CYS A 575 -13.87 -14.47 -24.73
CA CYS A 575 -14.15 -15.66 -25.55
C CYS A 575 -12.96 -16.62 -25.65
N PHE A 576 -11.75 -16.11 -25.44
CA PHE A 576 -10.48 -16.83 -25.58
C PHE A 576 -9.76 -17.02 -24.24
N THR A 577 -10.47 -16.85 -23.11
CA THR A 577 -9.89 -16.94 -21.76
C THR A 577 -9.19 -18.29 -21.49
N GLU A 578 -9.69 -19.38 -22.08
CA GLU A 578 -9.06 -20.70 -21.98
C GLU A 578 -7.63 -20.67 -22.54
N LEU A 579 -7.45 -20.07 -23.71
CA LEU A 579 -6.15 -19.95 -24.36
C LEU A 579 -5.21 -19.03 -23.57
N GLN A 580 -5.72 -17.93 -23.01
CA GLN A 580 -4.95 -17.04 -22.13
C GLN A 580 -4.47 -17.75 -20.87
N ARG A 581 -5.36 -18.55 -20.24
CA ARG A 581 -5.03 -19.36 -19.07
C ARG A 581 -3.98 -20.41 -19.43
N ASP A 582 -4.21 -21.15 -20.51
CA ASP A 582 -3.37 -22.28 -20.91
C ASP A 582 -1.96 -21.83 -21.31
N PHE A 583 -1.82 -20.62 -21.85
CA PHE A 583 -0.52 -20.00 -22.13
C PHE A 583 0.36 -19.79 -20.89
N ILE A 584 -0.25 -19.54 -19.72
CA ILE A 584 0.47 -19.21 -18.46
C ILE A 584 0.52 -20.40 -17.50
N ILE A 585 -0.52 -21.24 -17.49
CA ILE A 585 -0.66 -22.32 -16.49
C ILE A 585 0.47 -23.36 -16.57
N SER A 586 1.00 -23.62 -17.77
CA SER A 586 2.09 -24.57 -18.01
C SER A 586 3.47 -24.04 -17.64
N ARG A 587 3.59 -22.75 -17.31
CA ARG A 587 4.87 -22.09 -17.05
C ARG A 587 5.47 -22.47 -15.70
N PRO A 588 6.81 -22.46 -15.55
CA PRO A 588 7.49 -22.84 -14.32
C PRO A 588 7.02 -22.02 -13.11
N THR A 589 6.98 -22.64 -11.93
CA THR A 589 6.59 -21.98 -10.68
C THR A 589 7.42 -20.73 -10.40
N LYS A 590 8.74 -20.79 -10.66
CA LYS A 590 9.63 -19.65 -10.44
C LYS A 590 9.35 -18.47 -11.38
N LEU A 591 8.90 -18.72 -12.61
CA LEU A 591 8.41 -17.67 -13.51
C LEU A 591 7.11 -17.04 -12.97
N LYS A 592 6.18 -17.84 -12.46
CA LYS A 592 4.95 -17.33 -11.84
C LYS A 592 5.26 -16.46 -10.62
N ASP A 593 6.30 -16.79 -9.87
CA ASP A 593 6.81 -15.99 -8.75
C ASP A 593 7.42 -14.66 -9.20
N LEU A 594 8.20 -14.66 -10.28
CA LEU A 594 8.65 -13.42 -10.91
C LEU A 594 7.48 -12.54 -11.38
N ILE A 595 6.44 -13.14 -11.99
CA ILE A 595 5.23 -12.41 -12.39
C ILE A 595 4.54 -11.78 -11.17
N ARG A 596 4.43 -12.49 -10.03
CA ARG A 596 3.92 -11.92 -8.78
C ARG A 596 4.73 -10.70 -8.35
N LEU A 597 6.06 -10.81 -8.39
CA LEU A 597 6.95 -9.71 -8.01
C LEU A 597 6.73 -8.47 -8.90
N VAL A 598 6.68 -8.65 -10.22
CA VAL A 598 6.42 -7.58 -11.19
C VAL A 598 5.04 -6.96 -10.97
N LYS A 599 4.01 -7.78 -10.71
CA LYS A 599 2.65 -7.29 -10.40
C LYS A 599 2.62 -6.48 -9.10
N HIS A 600 3.36 -6.92 -8.08
CA HIS A 600 3.46 -6.19 -6.83
C HIS A 600 4.13 -4.82 -7.04
N TRP A 601 5.25 -4.78 -7.77
CA TRP A 601 5.90 -3.54 -8.17
C TRP A 601 4.96 -2.62 -8.98
N TYR A 602 4.24 -3.18 -9.95
CA TYR A 602 3.29 -2.43 -10.77
C TYR A 602 2.16 -1.82 -9.92
N LYS A 603 1.61 -2.55 -8.94
CA LYS A 603 0.62 -2.00 -7.98
C LYS A 603 1.18 -0.84 -7.15
N GLN A 604 2.46 -0.89 -6.75
CA GLN A 604 3.10 0.23 -6.06
C GLN A 604 3.19 1.46 -6.97
N CYS A 605 3.48 1.25 -8.25
CA CYS A 605 3.48 2.32 -9.25
C CYS A 605 2.08 2.90 -9.46
N GLU A 606 1.04 2.07 -9.59
CA GLU A 606 -0.36 2.50 -9.72
C GLU A 606 -0.78 3.41 -8.57
N ARG A 607 -0.46 3.06 -7.32
CA ARG A 607 -0.76 3.89 -6.14
C ARG A 607 -0.10 5.27 -6.22
N LYS A 608 1.15 5.35 -6.70
CA LYS A 608 1.91 6.60 -6.86
C LYS A 608 1.42 7.43 -8.06
N MET A 609 0.89 6.78 -9.09
CA MET A 609 0.62 7.39 -10.41
C MET A 609 -0.85 7.52 -10.78
N LYS A 610 -1.80 6.98 -10.00
CA LYS A 610 -3.24 7.05 -10.27
C LYS A 610 -3.75 8.43 -10.74
N PRO A 611 -3.32 9.57 -10.16
CA PRO A 611 -3.78 10.88 -10.62
C PRO A 611 -3.10 11.40 -11.91
N LYS A 612 -2.05 10.74 -12.42
CA LYS A 612 -1.20 11.24 -13.51
C LYS A 612 -1.51 10.64 -14.88
N GLY A 613 -2.24 9.53 -14.95
CA GLY A 613 -2.66 8.93 -16.22
C GLY A 613 -2.93 7.43 -16.13
N SER A 614 -3.49 6.88 -17.21
CA SER A 614 -3.82 5.46 -17.34
C SER A 614 -2.55 4.64 -17.67
N LEU A 615 -2.11 3.84 -16.71
CA LEU A 615 -1.01 2.88 -16.91
C LEU A 615 -1.45 1.70 -17.80
N PRO A 616 -0.51 1.02 -18.47
CA PRO A 616 -0.83 -0.16 -19.27
C PRO A 616 -1.42 -1.29 -18.42
N PRO A 617 -2.28 -2.16 -18.99
CA PRO A 617 -2.94 -3.21 -18.22
C PRO A 617 -1.93 -4.16 -17.57
N LYS A 618 -2.23 -4.65 -16.36
CA LYS A 618 -1.39 -5.63 -15.62
C LYS A 618 -0.96 -6.80 -16.51
N TYR A 619 -1.86 -7.27 -17.37
CA TYR A 619 -1.62 -8.38 -18.30
C TYR A 619 -0.47 -8.10 -19.29
N ALA A 620 -0.27 -6.84 -19.72
CA ALA A 620 0.87 -6.48 -20.56
C ALA A 620 2.22 -6.75 -19.84
N LEU A 621 2.29 -6.52 -18.53
CA LEU A 621 3.49 -6.79 -17.74
C LEU A 621 3.66 -8.28 -17.45
N GLU A 622 2.57 -9.05 -17.34
CA GLU A 622 2.65 -10.52 -17.27
C GLU A 622 3.28 -11.08 -18.55
N LEU A 623 2.78 -10.65 -19.72
CA LEU A 623 3.30 -11.06 -21.03
C LEU A 623 4.74 -10.59 -21.24
N LEU A 624 5.08 -9.35 -20.86
CA LEU A 624 6.45 -8.84 -20.93
C LEU A 624 7.42 -9.65 -20.06
N THR A 625 6.96 -10.12 -18.89
CA THR A 625 7.75 -10.99 -18.00
C THR A 625 7.99 -12.36 -18.62
N ILE A 626 6.97 -12.95 -19.25
CA ILE A 626 7.10 -14.22 -19.97
C ILE A 626 8.09 -14.05 -21.13
N TYR A 627 7.96 -12.99 -21.93
CA TYR A 627 8.88 -12.69 -23.02
C TYR A 627 10.34 -12.54 -22.53
N ALA A 628 10.55 -11.77 -21.46
CA ALA A 628 11.88 -11.59 -20.88
C ALA A 628 12.52 -12.92 -20.47
N TRP A 629 11.73 -13.81 -19.85
CA TRP A 629 12.18 -15.14 -19.48
C TRP A 629 12.44 -16.03 -20.70
N GLU A 630 11.52 -16.10 -21.67
CA GLU A 630 11.64 -16.95 -22.87
C GLU A 630 12.88 -16.63 -23.71
N GLN A 631 13.23 -15.35 -23.81
CA GLN A 631 14.37 -14.89 -24.62
C GLN A 631 15.68 -14.76 -23.83
N GLY A 632 15.60 -14.51 -22.52
CA GLY A 632 16.77 -14.20 -21.70
C GLY A 632 17.31 -15.37 -20.87
N SER A 633 16.42 -16.25 -20.41
CA SER A 633 16.77 -17.36 -19.51
C SER A 633 16.31 -18.70 -20.06
N GLY A 634 15.00 -18.89 -20.24
CA GLY A 634 14.38 -20.16 -20.66
C GLY A 634 14.49 -21.29 -19.62
N MET A 635 15.11 -21.05 -18.48
CA MET A 635 15.40 -22.06 -17.46
C MET A 635 14.26 -22.17 -16.43
N ASN A 636 14.04 -23.37 -15.89
CA ASN A 636 13.06 -23.60 -14.81
C ASN A 636 13.48 -22.92 -13.50
N ASP A 637 14.78 -22.84 -13.24
CA ASP A 637 15.37 -22.12 -12.11
C ASP A 637 16.29 -21.02 -12.63
N PHE A 638 16.20 -19.84 -12.03
CA PHE A 638 16.94 -18.64 -12.41
C PHE A 638 16.98 -17.66 -11.23
N ASN A 639 17.83 -16.63 -11.33
CA ASN A 639 17.87 -15.58 -10.32
C ASN A 639 16.72 -14.58 -10.52
N THR A 640 15.83 -14.49 -9.53
CA THR A 640 14.65 -13.60 -9.56
C THR A 640 15.02 -12.13 -9.71
N ALA A 641 16.14 -11.67 -9.15
CA ALA A 641 16.58 -10.29 -9.27
C ALA A 641 17.03 -9.94 -10.70
N GLU A 642 17.69 -10.87 -11.40
CA GLU A 642 18.08 -10.70 -12.80
C GLU A 642 16.82 -10.59 -13.68
N GLY A 643 15.86 -11.49 -13.48
CA GLY A 643 14.59 -11.46 -14.21
C GLY A 643 13.82 -10.17 -13.94
N PHE A 644 13.73 -9.74 -12.68
CA PHE A 644 13.05 -8.51 -12.31
C PHE A 644 13.72 -7.27 -12.92
N ARG A 645 15.05 -7.21 -12.87
CA ARG A 645 15.83 -6.12 -13.51
C ARG A 645 15.58 -6.07 -15.01
N THR A 646 15.58 -7.24 -15.66
CA THR A 646 15.37 -7.38 -17.10
C THR A 646 14.00 -6.83 -17.52
N VAL A 647 12.93 -7.16 -16.78
CA VAL A 647 11.59 -6.64 -17.07
C VAL A 647 11.56 -5.12 -16.95
N LEU A 648 12.12 -4.54 -15.89
CA LEU A 648 12.17 -3.08 -15.73
C LEU A 648 12.98 -2.41 -16.83
N GLU A 649 14.09 -3.02 -17.27
CA GLU A 649 14.85 -2.50 -18.41
C GLU A 649 14.03 -2.51 -19.71
N LEU A 650 13.28 -3.58 -19.99
CA LEU A 650 12.39 -3.61 -21.15
C LEU A 650 11.32 -2.53 -21.08
N VAL A 651 10.76 -2.28 -19.89
CA VAL A 651 9.83 -1.15 -19.67
C VAL A 651 10.49 0.19 -20.03
N THR A 652 11.78 0.41 -19.70
CA THR A 652 12.47 1.64 -20.12
C THR A 652 12.67 1.77 -21.63
N LYS A 653 12.62 0.65 -22.36
CA LYS A 653 12.76 0.56 -23.82
C LYS A 653 11.42 0.37 -24.54
N TYR A 654 10.30 0.72 -23.89
CA TYR A 654 8.94 0.47 -24.40
C TYR A 654 8.72 0.95 -25.85
N GLN A 655 9.34 2.06 -26.25
CA GLN A 655 9.24 2.60 -27.62
C GLN A 655 9.81 1.67 -28.70
N GLN A 656 10.54 0.63 -28.33
CA GLN A 656 11.11 -0.36 -29.23
C GLN A 656 10.35 -1.69 -29.21
N LEU A 657 9.45 -1.92 -28.24
CA LEU A 657 8.87 -3.23 -27.99
C LEU A 657 7.88 -3.64 -29.07
N CYS A 658 8.18 -4.74 -29.76
CA CYS A 658 7.26 -5.43 -30.66
C CYS A 658 7.30 -6.93 -30.35
N ILE A 659 6.30 -7.39 -29.62
CA ILE A 659 6.24 -8.74 -29.03
C ILE A 659 4.93 -9.40 -29.46
N TYR A 660 5.03 -10.64 -29.95
CA TYR A 660 3.88 -11.48 -30.26
C TYR A 660 4.25 -12.96 -30.08
N TRP A 661 3.24 -13.83 -30.15
CA TRP A 661 3.41 -15.27 -30.12
C TRP A 661 2.59 -15.90 -31.23
N THR A 662 3.08 -16.99 -31.81
CA THR A 662 2.39 -17.70 -32.88
C THR A 662 1.80 -19.04 -32.41
N VAL A 663 1.35 -19.09 -31.16
CA VAL A 663 0.92 -20.34 -30.51
C VAL A 663 -0.52 -20.70 -30.89
N ASN A 664 -1.43 -19.72 -30.89
CA ASN A 664 -2.84 -19.96 -31.21
C ASN A 664 -3.25 -19.45 -32.60
N TYR A 665 -2.56 -18.41 -33.10
CA TYR A 665 -2.64 -17.87 -34.45
C TYR A 665 -1.25 -17.82 -35.07
N ASN A 666 -1.13 -17.82 -36.40
CA ASN A 666 0.16 -17.79 -37.08
C ASN A 666 0.05 -17.04 -38.43
N PHE A 667 1.15 -17.00 -39.18
CA PHE A 667 1.20 -16.37 -40.51
C PHE A 667 0.92 -17.36 -41.64
N GLU A 668 0.33 -18.53 -41.41
CA GLU A 668 0.07 -19.52 -42.47
C GLU A 668 -1.19 -19.16 -43.27
N ASP A 669 -2.29 -18.87 -42.57
CA ASP A 669 -3.54 -18.39 -43.16
C ASP A 669 -3.40 -16.95 -43.68
N GLU A 670 -3.90 -16.68 -44.88
CA GLU A 670 -3.70 -15.40 -45.56
C GLU A 670 -4.42 -14.23 -44.87
N THR A 671 -5.65 -14.46 -44.38
CA THR A 671 -6.44 -13.44 -43.67
C THR A 671 -5.73 -13.05 -42.38
N THR A 672 -5.33 -14.05 -41.61
CA THR A 672 -4.61 -13.88 -40.34
C THR A 672 -3.22 -13.26 -40.56
N ARG A 673 -2.48 -13.71 -41.58
CA ARG A 673 -1.16 -13.16 -41.96
C ARG A 673 -1.26 -11.67 -42.25
N LYS A 674 -2.16 -11.28 -43.16
CA LYS A 674 -2.34 -9.87 -43.54
C LYS A 674 -2.66 -9.03 -42.32
N PHE A 675 -3.56 -9.51 -41.46
CA PHE A 675 -3.93 -8.83 -40.23
C PHE A 675 -2.77 -8.70 -39.22
N LEU A 676 -2.02 -9.78 -38.98
CA LEU A 676 -0.88 -9.73 -38.05
C LEU A 676 0.22 -8.78 -38.54
N LEU A 677 0.48 -8.74 -39.85
CA LEU A 677 1.43 -7.80 -40.44
C LEU A 677 1.03 -6.34 -40.21
N THR A 678 -0.27 -6.01 -40.22
CA THR A 678 -0.72 -4.65 -39.86
C THR A 678 -0.57 -4.39 -38.37
N GLN A 679 -0.88 -5.36 -37.50
CA GLN A 679 -0.73 -5.20 -36.05
C GLN A 679 0.72 -4.95 -35.63
N ILE A 680 1.68 -5.71 -36.16
CA ILE A 680 3.11 -5.55 -35.82
C ILE A 680 3.72 -4.26 -36.39
N GLN A 681 3.03 -3.53 -37.26
CA GLN A 681 3.48 -2.22 -37.77
C GLN A 681 2.95 -1.03 -36.96
N ARG A 682 2.06 -1.27 -35.97
CA ARG A 682 1.47 -0.21 -35.14
C ARG A 682 2.50 0.51 -34.27
N THR A 683 2.11 1.68 -33.78
CA THR A 683 2.89 2.46 -32.82
C THR A 683 3.27 1.63 -31.60
N ARG A 684 4.56 1.67 -31.24
CA ARG A 684 5.13 0.91 -30.12
C ARG A 684 4.72 1.52 -28.77
N PRO A 685 4.59 0.71 -27.71
CA PRO A 685 4.84 -0.73 -27.67
C PRO A 685 3.68 -1.52 -28.26
N VAL A 686 4.01 -2.56 -29.02
CA VAL A 686 3.05 -3.58 -29.49
C VAL A 686 3.34 -4.85 -28.72
N ILE A 687 2.34 -5.33 -27.98
CA ILE A 687 2.39 -6.60 -27.26
C ILE A 687 1.08 -7.30 -27.57
N LEU A 688 1.10 -8.26 -28.50
CA LEU A 688 -0.10 -8.98 -28.91
C LEU A 688 -0.44 -10.07 -27.90
N ASP A 689 -1.72 -10.14 -27.51
CA ASP A 689 -2.23 -11.21 -26.68
C ASP A 689 -2.04 -12.56 -27.40
N PRO A 690 -1.34 -13.55 -26.81
CA PRO A 690 -1.16 -14.85 -27.42
C PRO A 690 -2.48 -15.59 -27.71
N ALA A 691 -3.60 -15.19 -27.10
CA ALA A 691 -4.91 -15.83 -27.27
C ALA A 691 -5.82 -15.16 -28.29
N GLU A 692 -5.60 -13.88 -28.62
CA GLU A 692 -6.56 -13.07 -29.37
C GLU A 692 -5.80 -12.02 -30.23
N PRO A 693 -5.77 -12.18 -31.57
CA PRO A 693 -4.85 -11.43 -32.44
C PRO A 693 -5.16 -9.94 -32.56
N THR A 694 -6.40 -9.49 -32.29
CA THR A 694 -6.78 -8.06 -32.29
C THR A 694 -6.38 -7.35 -30.99
N GLY A 695 -6.03 -8.12 -29.96
CA GLY A 695 -5.72 -7.67 -28.61
C GLY A 695 -4.28 -7.20 -28.45
N ASP A 696 -3.95 -6.02 -28.98
CA ASP A 696 -2.70 -5.34 -28.61
C ASP A 696 -2.81 -4.74 -27.19
N VAL A 697 -2.22 -5.42 -26.21
CA VAL A 697 -2.15 -4.97 -24.81
C VAL A 697 -1.02 -3.98 -24.56
N GLY A 698 -0.06 -3.87 -25.49
CA GLY A 698 0.99 -2.85 -25.49
C GLY A 698 0.40 -1.47 -25.74
N GLY A 699 -0.54 -1.37 -26.68
CA GLY A 699 -1.45 -0.25 -26.80
C GLY A 699 -0.90 1.01 -27.46
N GLY A 700 0.39 1.06 -27.81
CA GLY A 700 1.03 2.28 -28.29
C GLY A 700 0.85 3.44 -27.31
N ASP A 701 0.39 4.58 -27.83
CA ASP A 701 0.15 5.80 -27.04
C ASP A 701 -1.17 5.77 -26.24
N ARG A 702 -1.95 4.68 -26.30
CA ARG A 702 -3.17 4.53 -25.48
C ARG A 702 -2.86 4.51 -23.98
N TRP A 703 -1.65 4.08 -23.61
CA TRP A 703 -1.22 3.94 -22.22
C TRP A 703 0.00 4.79 -21.91
N CYS A 704 0.10 5.26 -20.67
CA CYS A 704 1.18 6.11 -20.19
C CYS A 704 2.46 5.30 -19.84
N TRP A 705 3.00 4.55 -20.80
CA TRP A 705 4.24 3.77 -20.61
C TRP A 705 5.43 4.63 -20.15
N HIS A 706 5.48 5.90 -20.57
CA HIS A 706 6.51 6.85 -20.15
C HIS A 706 6.54 7.06 -18.63
N LEU A 707 5.40 7.02 -17.93
CA LEU A 707 5.33 7.11 -16.47
C LEU A 707 5.94 5.86 -15.82
N LEU A 708 5.62 4.68 -16.35
CA LEU A 708 6.13 3.42 -15.85
C LEU A 708 7.64 3.28 -16.12
N ALA A 709 8.11 3.75 -17.28
CA ALA A 709 9.52 3.83 -17.64
C ALA A 709 10.30 4.78 -16.73
N LYS A 710 9.70 5.91 -16.33
CA LYS A 710 10.29 6.83 -15.35
C LYS A 710 10.51 6.13 -14.00
N GLU A 711 9.47 5.45 -13.49
CA GLU A 711 9.59 4.68 -12.24
C GLU A 711 10.63 3.56 -12.36
N ALA A 712 10.63 2.79 -13.45
CA ALA A 712 11.62 1.73 -13.65
C ALA A 712 13.06 2.25 -13.56
N LYS A 713 13.35 3.45 -14.07
CA LYS A 713 14.68 4.10 -13.95
C LYS A 713 15.04 4.43 -12.51
N GLU A 714 14.11 4.96 -11.71
CA GLU A 714 14.34 5.23 -10.28
C GLU A 714 14.66 3.93 -9.53
N TRP A 715 13.97 2.86 -9.88
CA TRP A 715 14.12 1.54 -9.27
C TRP A 715 15.48 0.89 -9.52
N PHE A 716 16.27 1.29 -10.52
CA PHE A 716 17.62 0.75 -10.71
C PHE A 716 18.57 1.01 -9.52
N SER A 717 18.24 1.96 -8.66
CA SER A 717 18.96 2.23 -7.42
C SER A 717 18.52 1.37 -6.22
N SER A 718 17.48 0.55 -6.39
CA SER A 718 16.93 -0.36 -5.39
C SER A 718 17.94 -1.40 -4.92
N LEU A 719 17.78 -1.87 -3.68
CA LEU A 719 18.53 -3.01 -3.17
C LEU A 719 18.14 -4.32 -3.86
N CYS A 720 16.98 -4.36 -4.54
CA CYS A 720 16.58 -5.51 -5.36
C CYS A 720 17.61 -5.89 -6.42
N PHE A 721 18.38 -4.91 -6.90
CA PHE A 721 19.38 -5.10 -7.96
C PHE A 721 20.81 -5.14 -7.43
N ARG A 722 20.96 -5.44 -6.13
CA ARG A 722 22.24 -5.68 -5.48
C ARG A 722 22.30 -7.10 -4.93
N ASP A 723 23.44 -7.76 -5.15
CA ASP A 723 23.69 -9.08 -4.57
C ASP A 723 24.01 -9.00 -3.06
N GLY A 724 24.25 -10.14 -2.42
CA GLY A 724 24.60 -10.19 -0.98
C GLY A 724 25.91 -9.47 -0.61
N ARG A 725 26.72 -9.07 -1.59
CA ARG A 725 27.95 -8.29 -1.42
C ARG A 725 27.79 -6.82 -1.81
N GLY A 726 26.60 -6.41 -2.27
CA GLY A 726 26.29 -5.05 -2.70
C GLY A 726 26.58 -4.74 -4.18
N SER A 727 27.03 -5.75 -4.96
CA SER A 727 27.39 -5.60 -6.38
C SER A 727 26.13 -5.50 -7.25
N PRO A 728 26.16 -4.72 -8.35
CA PRO A 728 25.02 -4.59 -9.25
C PRO A 728 24.75 -5.88 -10.02
N ILE A 729 23.51 -6.37 -9.95
CA ILE A 729 23.04 -7.58 -10.64
C ILE A 729 22.82 -7.27 -12.12
N GLN A 730 23.34 -8.07 -13.05
CA GLN A 730 23.17 -7.82 -14.48
C GLN A 730 21.82 -8.34 -15.00
N PRO A 731 21.18 -7.65 -15.96
CA PRO A 731 19.96 -8.11 -16.62
C PRO A 731 20.29 -9.18 -17.68
N TRP A 732 19.30 -9.97 -18.07
CA TRP A 732 19.42 -10.89 -19.20
C TRP A 732 19.49 -10.12 -20.52
N LYS A 733 20.17 -10.70 -21.52
CA LYS A 733 20.23 -10.13 -22.87
C LYS A 733 18.96 -10.49 -23.62
N VAL A 734 18.00 -9.57 -23.63
CA VAL A 734 16.69 -9.75 -24.28
C VAL A 734 16.57 -8.79 -25.47
N PRO A 735 16.22 -9.27 -26.68
CA PRO A 735 15.93 -8.39 -27.82
C PRO A 735 14.67 -7.55 -27.56
N THR A 736 14.59 -6.35 -28.15
CA THR A 736 13.40 -5.49 -28.02
C THR A 736 12.39 -5.71 -29.16
N ILE A 737 12.83 -6.32 -30.26
CA ILE A 737 12.03 -6.58 -31.46
C ILE A 737 12.13 -8.07 -31.80
N GLN A 738 11.00 -8.73 -32.01
CA GLN A 738 10.97 -10.03 -32.68
C GLN A 738 10.94 -9.82 -34.20
N ALA A 739 11.89 -10.43 -34.92
CA ALA A 739 11.83 -10.52 -36.38
C ALA A 739 10.87 -11.66 -36.79
N PRO A 740 10.16 -11.55 -37.95
CA PRO A 740 9.38 -12.66 -38.49
C PRO A 740 10.29 -13.88 -38.72
N GLY A 741 10.18 -14.89 -37.84
CA GLY A 741 11.03 -16.09 -37.83
C GLY A 741 11.76 -16.37 -36.50
N SER A 742 11.84 -15.39 -35.60
CA SER A 742 12.41 -15.52 -34.25
C SER A 742 11.33 -15.89 -33.23
N CYS A 743 10.74 -17.09 -33.34
CA CYS A 743 9.81 -17.57 -32.33
C CYS A 743 10.59 -17.96 -31.06
N GLY A 744 10.13 -17.51 -29.89
CA GLY A 744 10.61 -17.99 -28.59
C GLY A 744 10.55 -19.52 -28.49
N ALA A 745 11.40 -20.08 -27.63
CA ALA A 745 11.67 -21.52 -27.51
C ALA A 745 10.45 -22.39 -27.85
N ARG A 746 10.61 -23.25 -28.88
CA ARG A 746 9.59 -24.15 -29.44
C ARG A 746 8.78 -24.82 -28.32
N ILE A 747 7.59 -24.29 -28.04
CA ILE A 747 6.59 -25.00 -27.23
C ILE A 747 5.97 -26.03 -28.18
N HIS A 748 6.30 -27.30 -28.00
CA HIS A 748 5.59 -28.37 -28.69
C HIS A 748 4.10 -28.30 -28.30
N PRO A 749 3.17 -28.34 -29.27
CA PRO A 749 1.76 -28.40 -28.95
C PRO A 749 1.50 -29.69 -28.16
N VAL A 750 0.99 -29.55 -26.94
CA VAL A 750 0.43 -30.68 -26.17
C VAL A 750 -0.90 -31.03 -26.82
N VAL A 751 -0.84 -31.74 -27.95
CA VAL A 751 -1.98 -32.50 -28.44
C VAL A 751 -2.15 -33.67 -27.47
N ARG A 752 -3.24 -33.64 -26.70
CA ARG A 752 -3.77 -34.82 -26.04
C ARG A 752 -4.05 -35.86 -27.13
N GLU A 753 -3.18 -36.85 -27.27
CA GLU A 753 -3.57 -38.14 -27.82
C GLU A 753 -4.57 -38.79 -26.86
N MET A 754 -5.84 -38.52 -27.10
CA MET A 754 -6.90 -39.42 -26.70
C MET A 754 -7.83 -39.53 -27.91
N LEU A 755 -7.74 -40.64 -28.62
CA LEU A 755 -8.87 -41.44 -29.09
C LEU A 755 -8.34 -42.74 -29.73
N SER A 756 -8.78 -43.86 -29.15
CA SER A 756 -9.20 -45.11 -29.82
C SER A 756 -8.68 -45.37 -31.25
N ASP A 757 -7.94 -46.44 -31.47
CA ASP A 757 -8.49 -47.80 -31.60
C ASP A 757 -7.36 -48.77 -31.95
N ARG A 758 -7.23 -49.84 -31.15
CA ARG A 758 -6.53 -51.04 -31.58
C ARG A 758 -7.44 -51.77 -32.57
N SER A 759 -7.30 -51.46 -33.85
CA SER A 759 -7.65 -52.42 -34.89
C SER A 759 -6.34 -53.00 -35.45
N HIS A 760 -6.12 -54.26 -35.13
CA HIS A 760 -5.21 -55.13 -35.86
C HIS A 760 -5.58 -55.11 -37.34
N PHE A 761 -4.66 -54.79 -38.24
CA PHE A 761 -4.55 -55.50 -39.52
C PHE A 761 -3.14 -55.37 -40.09
N LEU A 762 -2.63 -56.53 -40.49
CA LEU A 762 -1.35 -56.81 -41.14
C LEU A 762 -1.23 -56.11 -42.50
N GLY A 763 0.01 -55.78 -42.93
CA GLY A 763 0.24 -55.36 -44.31
C GLY A 763 1.64 -54.86 -44.64
N TRP A 764 2.59 -55.80 -44.61
CA TRP A 764 3.77 -55.99 -45.47
C TRP A 764 4.46 -54.82 -46.21
N GLN A 765 5.79 -54.87 -46.11
CA GLN A 765 6.86 -54.27 -46.89
C GLN A 765 6.57 -54.03 -48.39
N CYS A 766 7.00 -52.85 -48.86
CA CYS A 766 8.03 -52.68 -49.90
C CYS A 766 8.87 -51.44 -49.55
#